data_AF-A0A352DYS6-F1
#
_entry.id   AF-A0A352DYS6-F1
#
_cell.length_a   1.000
_cell.length_b   1.000
_cell.length_c   1.000
_cell.angle_alpha   90.00
_cell.angle_beta   90.00
_cell.angle_gamma   90.00
#
_symmetry.space_group_name_H-M   'P 1'
#
loop_
_entity.id
_entity.type
_entity.pdbx_description
1 polymer ?
#
loop_
_entity_poly.entity_id
_entity_poly.type
_entity_poly.pdbx_seq_one_letter_code
_entity_poly.pdbx_strand_id
1 'polypeptide(L)'
;SAASTADVTRRYRLEIVDRVLPIPTRSLVGEHVLLFGDDAARTALATALAAAGARPEEAMGATVAEAIASVEEADRGAPVRHLVLLSGRPVDAAGESWIARRERTLAAAYFACQRWITARLASGGLAGATLTAVVDLGGDFGVSGRITAADGGGLAGLCKALAREFPDLHVRVLDAPASLTEAVVAAAVVTEMTDAAGAVETGLVPGAGPVGGLRRVTVGARETPLAERGQPPKSLERGSVWLVTGGARGVTAACALELGRRHGLSLVLVGSTRPIAVEPAWLALDEAGRRGLMGDVMLQARQRGDDPRAAWRVVEKSLEIATALDQYARAGVSARYLPCDLADAAAVRRLVGQVVADVGPIRGIVHGAGQEAACRFERKSRAGYEATLGPKCVGLEHLMAVVDPRSLECLVGFGSTSGRLGGLGQADYSLANDLLAKSVAAWRARRRGLAATTFHWHAWGEVGMAYRPESKLALERLGLHFMPLAEGVRRFVEDIEAGLPDAEVLVTEPAMCPDALAPKPVAGQTVAPRQSRGEPSPHAGSAADVGSLVDRVDRHGDAVDVLVRLDPSSDRFLLEHRLHGRPLLPAVMGLEIVAQAARASGGCDRVAEIHDFVVERPLEFPEADARVVRAEVQPGDGALRVLGHARPVSGLDRTVEWVHFRGEAVGTSSEPIAASVSDPPFPFNPMIYQDDAPLVHGPSFRSLKDLYLDRSGGWGRLVAPRGEGVSLPRGTRGWTVPVEILDGCLVACAVYSYLLCGRRVEIPVRMARVRLASRPAAGELCRMRLLLQAQSVHESVYDFVVVGSDGRAILAVEGLHLAVVPAEETS
;
A
#
# COMPACT_ATOMS: atom_id res chain seq x y z
N SER A 1 -10.11 14.37 -32.04
CA SER A 1 -10.11 12.90 -32.03
C SER A 1 -8.86 12.45 -31.30
N ALA A 2 -8.90 12.46 -29.96
CA ALA A 2 -7.81 11.97 -29.13
C ALA A 2 -7.96 10.45 -29.01
N ALA A 3 -6.89 9.70 -29.30
CA ALA A 3 -6.85 8.26 -29.07
C ALA A 3 -7.17 8.00 -27.59
N SER A 4 -8.21 7.22 -27.34
CA SER A 4 -8.62 6.77 -26.01
C SER A 4 -7.53 5.90 -25.41
N THR A 5 -6.60 6.51 -24.67
CA THR A 5 -5.80 5.77 -23.68
C THR A 5 -6.77 5.09 -22.72
N ALA A 6 -6.62 3.79 -22.51
CA ALA A 6 -7.47 3.06 -21.57
C ALA A 6 -7.39 3.70 -20.19
N ASP A 7 -8.54 3.87 -19.54
CA ASP A 7 -8.63 4.37 -18.17
C ASP A 7 -7.76 3.53 -17.23
N VAL A 8 -6.99 4.18 -16.36
CA VAL A 8 -6.15 3.55 -15.34
C VAL A 8 -7.02 2.94 -14.24
N THR A 9 -8.02 3.70 -13.77
CA THR A 9 -8.85 3.30 -12.64
C THR A 9 -10.17 2.68 -13.08
N ARG A 10 -10.91 2.12 -12.13
CA ARG A 10 -12.30 1.67 -12.28
C ARG A 10 -13.15 2.23 -11.14
N ARG A 11 -14.46 2.21 -11.33
CA ARG A 11 -15.47 2.64 -10.36
C ARG A 11 -16.02 1.42 -9.62
N TYR A 12 -15.89 1.42 -8.30
CA TYR A 12 -16.37 0.38 -7.42
C TYR A 12 -17.43 0.90 -6.45
N ARG A 13 -18.52 0.16 -6.31
CA ARG A 13 -19.49 0.30 -5.23
C ARG A 13 -19.02 -0.56 -4.05
N LEU A 14 -19.21 -0.09 -2.82
CA LEU A 14 -18.99 -0.92 -1.63
C LEU A 14 -20.18 -1.86 -1.40
N GLU A 15 -19.90 -3.11 -1.04
CA GLU A 15 -20.93 -4.10 -0.73
C GLU A 15 -20.58 -4.94 0.50
N ILE A 16 -21.59 -5.60 1.06
CA ILE A 16 -21.42 -6.51 2.20
C ILE A 16 -21.14 -7.91 1.70
N VAL A 17 -20.08 -8.50 2.24
CA VAL A 17 -19.66 -9.87 1.95
C VAL A 17 -19.73 -10.70 3.23
N ASP A 18 -20.40 -11.84 3.18
CA ASP A 18 -20.47 -12.77 4.32
C ASP A 18 -19.09 -13.35 4.64
N ARG A 19 -18.79 -13.47 5.94
CA ARG A 19 -17.59 -14.11 6.44
C ARG A 19 -17.89 -15.46 7.07
N VAL A 20 -16.95 -16.38 6.91
CA VAL A 20 -16.91 -17.61 7.70
C VAL A 20 -16.73 -17.24 9.17
N LEU A 21 -17.32 -18.04 10.06
CA LEU A 21 -17.14 -17.86 11.50
C LEU A 21 -15.66 -17.97 11.89
N PRO A 22 -15.20 -17.21 12.88
CA PRO A 22 -13.79 -17.18 13.27
C PRO A 22 -13.41 -18.53 13.88
N ILE A 23 -12.19 -18.96 13.64
CA ILE A 23 -11.62 -20.17 14.26
C ILE A 23 -10.63 -19.68 15.32
N PRO A 24 -10.87 -19.91 16.62
CA PRO A 24 -9.93 -19.53 17.66
C PRO A 24 -8.62 -20.30 17.48
N THR A 25 -7.54 -19.57 17.20
CA THR A 25 -6.19 -20.11 17.01
C THR A 25 -5.18 -19.59 18.04
N ARG A 26 -5.58 -18.61 18.86
CA ARG A 26 -4.75 -17.99 19.91
C ARG A 26 -5.39 -18.16 21.27
N SER A 27 -4.55 -18.27 22.30
CA SER A 27 -4.96 -18.27 23.70
C SER A 27 -4.76 -16.88 24.30
N LEU A 28 -5.70 -16.42 25.12
CA LEU A 28 -5.58 -15.20 25.92
C LEU A 28 -5.21 -15.50 27.39
N VAL A 29 -4.95 -16.77 27.73
CA VAL A 29 -4.69 -17.18 29.12
C VAL A 29 -3.43 -16.49 29.66
N GLY A 30 -3.59 -15.75 30.76
CA GLY A 30 -2.53 -14.98 31.43
C GLY A 30 -2.20 -13.64 30.78
N GLU A 31 -2.73 -13.36 29.59
CA GLU A 31 -2.41 -12.18 28.81
C GLU A 31 -3.05 -10.91 29.38
N HIS A 32 -2.30 -9.80 29.39
CA HIS A 32 -2.77 -8.53 29.89
C HIS A 32 -3.48 -7.74 28.77
N VAL A 33 -4.75 -7.39 28.99
CA VAL A 33 -5.60 -6.71 28.01
C VAL A 33 -6.10 -5.38 28.58
N LEU A 34 -5.73 -4.26 27.95
CA LEU A 34 -6.21 -2.93 28.34
C LEU A 34 -7.49 -2.59 27.58
N LEU A 35 -8.55 -2.27 28.32
CA LEU A 35 -9.83 -1.79 27.81
C LEU A 35 -9.87 -0.27 27.94
N PHE A 36 -9.62 0.44 26.84
CA PHE A 36 -9.53 1.90 26.83
C PHE A 36 -10.79 2.54 26.27
N GLY A 37 -11.45 3.40 27.05
CA GLY A 37 -12.59 4.20 26.61
C GLY A 37 -13.85 4.00 27.44
N ASP A 38 -14.90 4.74 27.07
CA ASP A 38 -16.20 4.74 27.73
C ASP A 38 -17.25 4.09 26.82
N ASP A 39 -17.61 2.84 27.11
CA ASP A 39 -18.56 2.03 26.34
C ASP A 39 -19.34 1.12 27.29
N ALA A 40 -20.62 0.95 27.02
CA ALA A 40 -21.50 0.11 27.82
C ALA A 40 -21.04 -1.36 27.82
N ALA A 41 -20.38 -1.83 26.75
CA ALA A 41 -19.86 -3.18 26.64
C ALA A 41 -18.60 -3.44 27.48
N ARG A 42 -17.99 -2.42 28.10
CA ARG A 42 -16.71 -2.57 28.82
C ARG A 42 -16.77 -3.60 29.94
N THR A 43 -17.75 -3.52 30.83
CA THR A 43 -17.89 -4.45 31.96
C THR A 43 -18.18 -5.88 31.50
N ALA A 44 -19.05 -6.04 30.49
CA ALA A 44 -19.33 -7.34 29.90
C ALA A 44 -18.07 -7.93 29.24
N LEU A 45 -17.26 -7.10 28.57
CA LEU A 45 -16.01 -7.51 27.94
C LEU A 45 -14.94 -7.90 28.95
N ALA A 46 -14.75 -7.12 30.02
CA ALA A 46 -13.85 -7.49 31.12
C ALA A 46 -14.23 -8.87 31.69
N THR A 47 -15.52 -9.10 31.91
CA THR A 47 -16.03 -10.40 32.40
C THR A 47 -15.72 -11.53 31.40
N ALA A 48 -15.98 -11.32 30.11
CA ALA A 48 -15.75 -12.32 29.07
C ALA A 48 -14.24 -12.64 28.88
N LEU A 49 -13.37 -11.63 28.96
CA LEU A 49 -11.92 -11.79 28.89
C LEU A 49 -11.38 -12.55 30.10
N ALA A 50 -11.84 -12.23 31.31
CA ALA A 50 -11.48 -12.97 32.52
C ALA A 50 -11.93 -14.44 32.43
N ALA A 51 -13.12 -14.70 31.89
CA ALA A 51 -13.60 -16.05 31.65
C ALA A 51 -12.76 -16.82 30.59
N ALA A 52 -12.17 -16.11 29.63
CA ALA A 52 -11.20 -16.65 28.67
C ALA A 52 -9.76 -16.79 29.25
N GLY A 53 -9.56 -16.47 30.54
CA GLY A 53 -8.29 -16.58 31.24
C GLY A 53 -7.37 -15.38 31.10
N ALA A 54 -7.81 -14.29 30.46
CA ALA A 54 -7.03 -13.06 30.35
C ALA A 54 -7.09 -12.24 31.64
N ARG A 55 -6.20 -11.26 31.76
CA ARG A 55 -6.19 -10.23 32.80
C ARG A 55 -6.66 -8.92 32.19
N PRO A 56 -7.95 -8.56 32.27
CA PRO A 56 -8.42 -7.26 31.78
C PRO A 56 -8.07 -6.15 32.78
N GLU A 57 -7.66 -5.00 32.27
CA GLU A 57 -7.51 -3.75 33.01
C GLU A 57 -8.30 -2.65 32.31
N GLU A 58 -9.03 -1.83 33.07
CA GLU A 58 -9.84 -0.75 32.52
C GLU A 58 -9.11 0.59 32.63
N ALA A 59 -9.10 1.35 31.53
CA ALA A 59 -8.52 2.69 31.48
C ALA A 59 -9.44 3.68 30.74
N MET A 60 -9.34 4.95 31.13
CA MET A 60 -10.09 6.04 30.54
C MET A 60 -9.25 7.31 30.50
N GLY A 61 -9.57 8.19 29.55
CA GLY A 61 -9.05 9.55 29.51
C GLY A 61 -9.99 10.44 28.70
N ALA A 62 -10.44 11.55 29.29
CA ALA A 62 -11.28 12.53 28.61
C ALA A 62 -10.45 13.45 27.71
N THR A 63 -9.16 13.58 27.99
CA THR A 63 -8.18 14.34 27.21
C THR A 63 -7.05 13.46 26.70
N VAL A 64 -6.29 13.94 25.71
CA VAL A 64 -5.08 13.24 25.22
C VAL A 64 -4.04 13.02 26.31
N ALA A 65 -3.86 13.98 27.23
CA ALA A 65 -2.88 13.85 28.30
C ALA A 65 -3.27 12.73 29.29
N GLU A 66 -4.54 12.69 29.70
CA GLU A 66 -5.09 11.63 30.55
C GLU A 66 -5.01 10.27 29.86
N ALA A 67 -5.32 10.22 28.56
CA ALA A 67 -5.25 8.99 27.77
C ALA A 67 -3.84 8.39 27.77
N ILE A 68 -2.83 9.21 27.49
CA ILE A 68 -1.41 8.79 27.53
C ILE A 68 -1.03 8.31 28.92
N ALA A 69 -1.36 9.09 29.96
CA ALA A 69 -1.02 8.75 31.34
C ALA A 69 -1.66 7.41 31.79
N SER A 70 -2.92 7.16 31.40
CA SER A 70 -3.62 5.92 31.74
C SER A 70 -2.98 4.67 31.11
N VAL A 71 -2.50 4.78 29.86
CA VAL A 71 -1.79 3.70 29.18
C VAL A 71 -0.43 3.43 29.83
N GLU A 72 0.29 4.49 30.21
CA GLU A 72 1.57 4.38 30.90
C GLU A 72 1.45 3.76 32.30
N GLU A 73 0.37 4.09 33.02
CA GLU A 73 0.10 3.52 34.34
C GLU A 73 -0.16 2.02 34.25
N ALA A 74 -1.06 1.60 33.33
CA ALA A 74 -1.38 0.20 33.10
C ALA A 74 -0.13 -0.62 32.72
N ASP A 75 0.72 -0.06 31.87
CA ASP A 75 1.95 -0.73 31.42
C ASP A 75 3.03 -0.83 32.51
N ARG A 76 3.00 0.05 33.52
CA ARG A 76 3.92 0.01 34.67
C ARG A 76 3.60 -1.14 35.62
N GLY A 77 2.33 -1.49 35.78
CA GLY A 77 1.89 -2.62 36.61
C GLY A 77 2.30 -3.96 36.02
N ALA A 78 1.97 -4.18 34.75
CA ALA A 78 2.45 -5.31 33.94
C ALA A 78 2.37 -4.97 32.45
N PRO A 79 3.27 -5.47 31.59
CA PRO A 79 3.20 -5.18 30.16
C PRO A 79 1.83 -5.50 29.54
N VAL A 80 1.11 -4.48 29.09
CA VAL A 80 -0.19 -4.60 28.38
C VAL A 80 0.00 -5.21 26.99
N ARG A 81 -0.26 -6.50 26.83
CA ARG A 81 -0.05 -7.18 25.54
C ARG A 81 -1.10 -6.83 24.49
N HIS A 82 -2.34 -6.55 24.90
CA HIS A 82 -3.45 -6.30 23.97
C HIS A 82 -4.16 -5.00 24.32
N LEU A 83 -4.64 -4.27 23.32
CA LEU A 83 -5.42 -3.04 23.49
C LEU A 83 -6.78 -3.18 22.82
N VAL A 84 -7.85 -2.87 23.55
CA VAL A 84 -9.20 -2.73 23.02
C VAL A 84 -9.66 -1.28 23.16
N LEU A 85 -9.96 -0.63 22.04
CA LEU A 85 -10.53 0.71 21.97
C LEU A 85 -12.06 0.62 22.00
N LEU A 86 -12.62 1.06 23.12
CA LEU A 86 -14.05 1.11 23.45
C LEU A 86 -14.52 2.56 23.51
N SER A 87 -14.24 3.34 22.47
CA SER A 87 -14.63 4.76 22.39
C SER A 87 -15.62 5.05 21.27
N GLY A 88 -16.03 4.01 20.53
CA GLY A 88 -16.94 4.11 19.39
C GLY A 88 -18.44 3.97 19.73
N ARG A 89 -18.81 3.61 20.97
CA ARG A 89 -20.21 3.53 21.45
C ARG A 89 -20.38 4.18 22.84
N PRO A 90 -20.33 5.52 22.94
CA PRO A 90 -20.39 6.18 24.23
C PRO A 90 -21.70 5.88 24.97
N VAL A 91 -21.62 5.62 26.28
CA VAL A 91 -22.77 5.30 27.16
C VAL A 91 -23.82 6.42 27.13
N ASP A 92 -23.36 7.68 27.07
CA ASP A 92 -24.19 8.90 27.03
C ASP A 92 -24.19 9.58 25.65
N ALA A 93 -24.37 8.82 24.56
CA ALA A 93 -24.30 9.36 23.20
C ALA A 93 -25.61 9.95 22.65
N ALA A 94 -26.72 9.89 23.39
CA ALA A 94 -28.03 10.28 22.89
C ALA A 94 -28.11 11.79 22.59
N GLY A 95 -28.08 12.14 21.31
CA GLY A 95 -28.28 13.51 20.83
C GLY A 95 -27.04 14.41 20.84
N GLU A 96 -25.91 13.97 21.41
CA GLU A 96 -24.66 14.71 21.35
C GLU A 96 -23.99 14.55 19.98
N SER A 97 -23.48 15.65 19.41
CA SER A 97 -22.70 15.59 18.16
C SER A 97 -21.34 14.96 18.39
N TRP A 98 -20.83 14.18 17.42
CA TRP A 98 -19.47 13.64 17.49
C TRP A 98 -18.42 14.75 17.65
N ILE A 99 -18.69 15.96 17.16
CA ILE A 99 -17.83 17.14 17.31
C ILE A 99 -17.59 17.49 18.78
N ALA A 100 -18.62 17.40 19.62
CA ALA A 100 -18.54 17.74 21.04
C ALA A 100 -17.73 16.71 21.83
N ARG A 101 -17.80 15.44 21.43
CA ARG A 101 -17.09 14.32 22.07
C ARG A 101 -15.78 13.92 21.40
N ARG A 102 -15.36 14.56 20.32
CA ARG A 102 -14.18 14.16 19.52
C ARG A 102 -12.88 14.04 20.33
N GLU A 103 -12.74 14.86 21.37
CA GLU A 103 -11.56 14.82 22.24
C GLU A 103 -11.47 13.46 22.94
N ARG A 104 -12.57 13.03 23.56
CA ARG A 104 -12.64 11.77 24.30
C ARG A 104 -12.79 10.53 23.41
N THR A 105 -13.49 10.64 22.26
CA THR A 105 -13.76 9.45 21.42
C THR A 105 -12.72 9.18 20.34
N LEU A 106 -12.09 10.23 19.80
CA LEU A 106 -11.13 10.11 18.71
C LEU A 106 -9.71 10.47 19.14
N ALA A 107 -9.50 11.68 19.68
CA ALA A 107 -8.14 12.14 20.00
C ALA A 107 -7.51 11.31 21.13
N ALA A 108 -8.21 11.13 22.25
CA ALA A 108 -7.78 10.30 23.36
C ALA A 108 -7.47 8.86 22.91
N ALA A 109 -8.36 8.23 22.14
CA ALA A 109 -8.14 6.87 21.62
C ALA A 109 -6.95 6.78 20.65
N TYR A 110 -6.79 7.76 19.76
CA TYR A 110 -5.65 7.84 18.83
C TYR A 110 -4.32 7.90 19.59
N PHE A 111 -4.21 8.77 20.58
CA PHE A 111 -2.96 8.96 21.33
C PHE A 111 -2.71 7.89 22.39
N ALA A 112 -3.76 7.29 22.97
CA ALA A 112 -3.64 6.06 23.77
C ALA A 112 -3.05 4.92 22.93
N CYS A 113 -3.60 4.70 21.73
CA CYS A 113 -3.11 3.70 20.79
C CYS A 113 -1.66 3.98 20.36
N GLN A 114 -1.34 5.23 20.02
CA GLN A 114 0.03 5.64 19.70
C GLN A 114 1.01 5.34 20.84
N ARG A 115 0.63 5.67 22.08
CA ARG A 115 1.48 5.43 23.24
C ARG A 115 1.70 3.95 23.48
N TRP A 116 0.64 3.15 23.39
CA TRP A 116 0.69 1.70 23.54
C TRP A 116 1.58 1.05 22.47
N ILE A 117 1.40 1.39 21.18
CA ILE A 117 2.27 0.88 20.09
C ILE A 117 3.72 1.25 20.33
N THR A 118 4.00 2.49 20.73
CA THR A 118 5.37 2.95 21.04
C THR A 118 6.00 2.09 22.14
N ALA A 119 5.24 1.76 23.20
CA ALA A 119 5.72 0.92 24.29
C ALA A 119 5.96 -0.54 23.84
N ARG A 120 5.14 -1.09 22.94
CA ARG A 120 5.31 -2.45 22.39
C ARG A 120 6.46 -2.57 21.41
N LEU A 121 6.72 -1.53 20.62
CA LEU A 121 7.92 -1.47 19.77
C LEU A 121 9.19 -1.42 20.61
N ALA A 122 9.21 -0.60 21.67
CA ALA A 122 10.36 -0.48 22.55
C ALA A 122 10.70 -1.79 23.29
N SER A 123 9.69 -2.60 23.63
CA SER A 123 9.88 -3.89 24.31
C SER A 123 10.04 -5.08 23.36
N GLY A 124 9.88 -4.90 22.04
CA GLY A 124 9.81 -6.01 21.07
C GLY A 124 8.54 -6.86 21.20
N GLY A 125 7.54 -6.40 21.96
CA GLY A 125 6.31 -7.13 22.27
C GLY A 125 5.15 -6.89 21.31
N LEU A 126 5.39 -6.27 20.15
CA LEU A 126 4.33 -5.97 19.17
C LEU A 126 3.86 -7.22 18.42
N ALA A 127 4.77 -8.18 18.17
CA ALA A 127 4.46 -9.40 17.44
C ALA A 127 3.43 -10.27 18.20
N GLY A 128 2.29 -10.51 17.56
CA GLY A 128 1.19 -11.29 18.14
C GLY A 128 0.34 -10.53 19.18
N ALA A 129 0.64 -9.26 19.45
CA ALA A 129 -0.28 -8.36 20.14
C ALA A 129 -1.55 -8.14 19.30
N THR A 130 -2.65 -7.74 19.94
CA THR A 130 -3.90 -7.42 19.24
C THR A 130 -4.34 -6.00 19.56
N LEU A 131 -4.72 -5.24 18.54
CA LEU A 131 -5.41 -3.96 18.64
C LEU A 131 -6.84 -4.13 18.10
N THR A 132 -7.85 -4.02 18.96
CA THR A 132 -9.25 -4.15 18.55
C THR A 132 -10.01 -2.85 18.80
N ALA A 133 -10.70 -2.32 17.80
CA ALA A 133 -11.63 -1.21 17.98
C ALA A 133 -13.08 -1.70 17.88
N VAL A 134 -13.95 -1.22 18.77
CA VAL A 134 -15.40 -1.47 18.72
C VAL A 134 -16.10 -0.17 18.33
N VAL A 135 -16.94 -0.23 17.29
CA VAL A 135 -17.63 0.93 16.71
C VAL A 135 -19.11 0.64 16.47
N ASP A 136 -19.93 1.69 16.32
CA ASP A 136 -21.33 1.57 15.87
C ASP A 136 -21.56 2.40 14.59
N LEU A 137 -21.34 1.71 13.46
CA LEU A 137 -21.64 2.15 12.10
C LEU A 137 -22.83 1.39 11.52
N GLY A 138 -23.71 0.81 12.36
CA GLY A 138 -24.90 0.08 11.93
C GLY A 138 -24.71 -1.43 11.75
N GLY A 139 -23.53 -1.97 12.03
CA GLY A 139 -23.19 -3.40 11.94
C GLY A 139 -22.70 -3.87 10.57
N ASP A 140 -22.75 -3.00 9.57
CA ASP A 140 -22.33 -3.26 8.20
C ASP A 140 -21.43 -2.13 7.64
N PHE A 141 -20.75 -1.42 8.53
CA PHE A 141 -19.91 -0.26 8.25
C PHE A 141 -20.64 0.87 7.52
N GLY A 142 -21.97 0.92 7.59
CA GLY A 142 -22.81 1.94 6.98
C GLY A 142 -23.12 1.70 5.50
N VAL A 143 -22.79 0.53 4.94
CA VAL A 143 -23.02 0.22 3.52
C VAL A 143 -24.51 0.22 3.18
N SER A 144 -25.39 -0.24 4.09
CA SER A 144 -26.85 -0.13 3.92
C SER A 144 -27.41 1.28 4.17
N GLY A 145 -26.56 2.26 4.50
CA GLY A 145 -26.94 3.64 4.77
C GLY A 145 -27.42 3.90 6.21
N ARG A 146 -27.25 2.95 7.12
CA ARG A 146 -27.53 3.15 8.56
C ARG A 146 -26.23 3.51 9.26
N ILE A 147 -26.09 4.75 9.73
CA ILE A 147 -24.91 5.20 10.48
C ILE A 147 -25.37 5.89 11.76
N THR A 148 -25.06 5.26 12.90
CA THR A 148 -25.39 5.78 14.23
C THR A 148 -24.37 6.81 14.67
N ALA A 149 -23.08 6.47 14.62
CA ALA A 149 -21.97 7.31 15.09
C ALA A 149 -20.86 7.42 14.03
N ALA A 150 -20.84 8.53 13.29
CA ALA A 150 -19.87 8.73 12.20
C ALA A 150 -18.40 8.67 12.67
N ASP A 151 -18.13 9.07 13.92
CA ASP A 151 -16.82 8.96 14.57
C ASP A 151 -16.27 7.53 14.63
N GLY A 152 -17.13 6.50 14.59
CA GLY A 152 -16.69 5.11 14.40
C GLY A 152 -15.87 4.89 13.12
N GLY A 153 -16.18 5.65 12.05
CA GLY A 153 -15.42 5.64 10.80
C GLY A 153 -13.98 6.11 11.01
N GLY A 154 -13.76 7.03 11.94
CA GLY A 154 -12.41 7.48 12.28
C GLY A 154 -11.54 6.35 12.85
N LEU A 155 -12.05 5.62 13.84
CA LEU A 155 -11.32 4.48 14.42
C LEU A 155 -11.13 3.37 13.39
N ALA A 156 -12.14 3.10 12.55
CA ALA A 156 -12.00 2.15 11.47
C ALA A 156 -10.89 2.54 10.48
N GLY A 157 -10.81 3.83 10.10
CA GLY A 157 -9.76 4.35 9.23
C GLY A 157 -8.36 4.27 9.86
N LEU A 158 -8.25 4.58 11.16
CA LEU A 158 -7.02 4.43 11.94
C LEU A 158 -6.54 2.97 11.92
N CYS A 159 -7.40 2.03 12.31
CA CYS A 159 -7.06 0.61 12.39
C CYS A 159 -6.61 0.05 11.03
N LYS A 160 -7.25 0.43 9.92
CA LYS A 160 -6.81 0.01 8.58
C LYS A 160 -5.40 0.52 8.23
N ALA A 161 -5.06 1.75 8.60
CA ALA A 161 -3.71 2.27 8.41
C ALA A 161 -2.68 1.53 9.27
N LEU A 162 -3.00 1.29 10.55
CA LEU A 162 -2.11 0.56 11.46
C LEU A 162 -1.90 -0.91 11.05
N ALA A 163 -2.93 -1.56 10.51
CA ALA A 163 -2.81 -2.92 9.98
C ALA A 163 -1.80 -3.00 8.81
N ARG A 164 -1.71 -1.94 8.00
CA ARG A 164 -0.71 -1.85 6.91
C ARG A 164 0.68 -1.49 7.42
N GLU A 165 0.74 -0.59 8.40
CA GLU A 165 2.01 -0.06 8.91
C GLU A 165 2.73 -1.04 9.87
N PHE A 166 1.97 -1.87 10.58
CA PHE A 166 2.49 -2.85 11.54
C PHE A 166 1.99 -4.28 11.21
N PRO A 167 2.60 -4.98 10.24
CA PRO A 167 2.15 -6.31 9.81
C PRO A 167 2.15 -7.37 10.92
N ASP A 168 3.02 -7.23 11.92
CA ASP A 168 3.12 -8.15 13.06
C ASP A 168 2.07 -7.88 14.15
N LEU A 169 1.37 -6.74 14.08
CA LEU A 169 0.28 -6.37 14.96
C LEU A 169 -1.05 -6.87 14.36
N HIS A 170 -1.79 -7.61 15.16
CA HIS A 170 -3.11 -8.08 14.75
C HIS A 170 -4.18 -7.02 15.02
N VAL A 171 -4.62 -6.35 13.95
CA VAL A 171 -5.58 -5.25 14.04
C VAL A 171 -6.98 -5.71 13.65
N ARG A 172 -7.98 -5.29 14.44
CA ARG A 172 -9.41 -5.59 14.27
C ARG A 172 -10.26 -4.36 14.49
N VAL A 173 -11.35 -4.29 13.74
CA VAL A 173 -12.45 -3.35 13.89
C VAL A 173 -13.73 -4.15 13.87
N LEU A 174 -14.47 -4.11 14.98
CA LEU A 174 -15.76 -4.75 15.13
C LEU A 174 -16.85 -3.69 15.05
N ASP A 175 -17.64 -3.70 13.97
CA ASP A 175 -18.83 -2.87 13.88
C ASP A 175 -20.02 -3.59 14.53
N ALA A 176 -20.44 -3.08 15.67
CA ALA A 176 -21.44 -3.64 16.55
C ALA A 176 -22.56 -2.61 16.77
N PRO A 177 -23.74 -2.78 16.13
CA PRO A 177 -24.82 -1.82 16.25
C PRO A 177 -25.38 -1.80 17.67
N ALA A 178 -25.84 -0.63 18.13
CA ALA A 178 -26.42 -0.46 19.47
C ALA A 178 -27.60 -1.40 19.79
N SER A 179 -28.23 -2.02 18.79
CA SER A 179 -29.25 -3.04 18.97
C SER A 179 -28.74 -4.36 19.56
N LEU A 180 -27.42 -4.61 19.54
CA LEU A 180 -26.83 -5.81 20.15
C LEU A 180 -26.60 -5.61 21.64
N THR A 181 -26.83 -6.66 22.42
CA THR A 181 -26.54 -6.66 23.85
C THR A 181 -25.03 -6.65 24.11
N GLU A 182 -24.63 -6.04 25.22
CA GLU A 182 -23.23 -5.94 25.64
C GLU A 182 -22.55 -7.31 25.72
N ALA A 183 -23.26 -8.34 26.20
CA ALA A 183 -22.76 -9.71 26.28
C ALA A 183 -22.45 -10.32 24.90
N VAL A 184 -23.29 -10.06 23.89
CA VAL A 184 -23.06 -10.52 22.51
C VAL A 184 -21.83 -9.84 21.92
N VAL A 185 -21.68 -8.53 22.17
CA VAL A 185 -20.54 -7.75 21.70
C VAL A 185 -19.25 -8.22 22.35
N ALA A 186 -19.26 -8.41 23.68
CA ALA A 186 -18.13 -8.94 24.44
C ALA A 186 -17.66 -10.30 23.92
N ALA A 187 -18.61 -11.25 23.73
CA ALA A 187 -18.29 -12.57 23.19
C ALA A 187 -17.71 -12.50 21.77
N ALA A 188 -18.25 -11.61 20.93
CA ALA A 188 -17.72 -11.39 19.59
C ALA A 188 -16.28 -10.84 19.63
N VAL A 189 -16.00 -9.82 20.46
CA VAL A 189 -14.65 -9.26 20.61
C VAL A 189 -13.64 -10.35 21.01
N VAL A 190 -13.94 -11.17 22.03
CA VAL A 190 -13.07 -12.27 22.45
C VAL A 190 -12.83 -13.28 21.32
N THR A 191 -13.88 -13.58 20.55
CA THR A 191 -13.78 -14.48 19.40
C THR A 191 -12.87 -13.90 18.29
N GLU A 192 -13.03 -12.63 17.95
CA GLU A 192 -12.22 -12.00 16.90
C GLU A 192 -10.76 -11.77 17.34
N MET A 193 -10.52 -11.51 18.64
CA MET A 193 -9.17 -11.41 19.21
C MET A 193 -8.40 -12.74 19.15
N THR A 194 -9.12 -13.87 19.23
CA THR A 194 -8.50 -15.21 19.22
C THR A 194 -8.33 -15.80 17.82
N ASP A 195 -8.94 -15.22 16.79
CA ASP A 195 -8.77 -15.59 15.38
C ASP A 195 -7.57 -14.88 14.75
N ALA A 196 -6.45 -15.59 14.60
CA ALA A 196 -5.21 -15.05 14.03
C ALA A 196 -5.34 -14.65 12.54
N ALA A 197 -6.26 -15.27 11.80
CA ALA A 197 -6.37 -15.15 10.33
C ALA A 197 -7.53 -14.26 9.88
N GLY A 198 -8.32 -13.73 10.81
CA GLY A 198 -9.46 -12.87 10.49
C GLY A 198 -9.12 -11.57 9.74
N ALA A 199 -10.16 -10.97 9.15
CA ALA A 199 -10.06 -9.68 8.47
C ALA A 199 -9.91 -8.51 9.47
N VAL A 200 -9.40 -7.37 8.98
CA VAL A 200 -9.32 -6.14 9.78
C VAL A 200 -10.73 -5.63 10.11
N GLU A 201 -11.68 -5.72 9.19
CA GLU A 201 -13.06 -5.22 9.38
C GLU A 201 -14.05 -6.38 9.49
N THR A 202 -14.74 -6.48 10.62
CA THR A 202 -15.84 -7.43 10.87
C THR A 202 -17.08 -6.68 11.32
N GLY A 203 -18.17 -6.80 10.56
CA GLY A 203 -19.49 -6.26 10.89
C GLY A 203 -20.37 -7.34 11.50
N LEU A 204 -21.18 -6.95 12.48
CA LEU A 204 -22.12 -7.81 13.18
C LEU A 204 -23.55 -7.48 12.76
N VAL A 205 -24.13 -8.35 11.93
CA VAL A 205 -25.49 -8.17 11.39
C VAL A 205 -26.43 -9.24 11.95
N PRO A 206 -27.65 -8.90 12.41
CA PRO A 206 -28.66 -9.89 12.76
C PRO A 206 -29.00 -10.80 11.55
N GLY A 207 -29.01 -12.12 11.76
CA GLY A 207 -29.30 -13.10 10.71
C GLY A 207 -30.79 -13.20 10.36
N ALA A 208 -31.08 -13.48 9.09
CA ALA A 208 -32.44 -13.74 8.61
C ALA A 208 -32.76 -15.24 8.75
N GLY A 209 -33.60 -15.61 9.73
CA GLY A 209 -34.09 -16.98 9.92
C GLY A 209 -34.77 -17.19 11.28
N PRO A 210 -35.53 -18.28 11.47
CA PRO A 210 -36.34 -18.53 12.68
C PRO A 210 -35.53 -18.71 13.98
N VAL A 211 -34.19 -18.82 13.89
CA VAL A 211 -33.27 -18.92 15.06
C VAL A 211 -32.36 -17.68 15.20
N GLY A 212 -32.51 -16.64 14.36
CA GLY A 212 -31.93 -15.31 14.57
C GLY A 212 -30.43 -15.24 14.95
N GLY A 213 -29.56 -16.06 14.35
CA GLY A 213 -28.12 -16.06 14.65
C GLY A 213 -27.37 -14.81 14.17
N LEU A 214 -26.21 -14.50 14.76
CA LEU A 214 -25.39 -13.33 14.38
C LEU A 214 -24.53 -13.65 13.16
N ARG A 215 -24.72 -12.91 12.06
CA ARG A 215 -23.87 -12.98 10.86
C ARG A 215 -22.65 -12.08 11.03
N ARG A 216 -21.52 -12.58 10.56
CA ARG A 216 -20.27 -11.81 10.44
C ARG A 216 -20.08 -11.43 8.99
N VAL A 217 -19.84 -10.16 8.74
CA VAL A 217 -19.67 -9.63 7.39
C VAL A 217 -18.43 -8.75 7.30
N THR A 218 -18.02 -8.42 6.09
CA THR A 218 -16.98 -7.41 5.83
C THR A 218 -17.37 -6.57 4.61
N VAL A 219 -16.59 -5.53 4.34
CA VAL A 219 -16.82 -4.62 3.22
C VAL A 219 -16.00 -5.08 2.03
N GLY A 220 -16.69 -5.53 0.98
CA GLY A 220 -16.12 -5.78 -0.34
C GLY A 220 -16.29 -4.58 -1.27
N ALA A 221 -15.55 -4.60 -2.37
CA ALA A 221 -15.75 -3.69 -3.49
C ALA A 221 -16.35 -4.49 -4.66
N ARG A 222 -17.23 -3.90 -5.45
CA ARG A 222 -17.78 -4.50 -6.68
C ARG A 222 -17.67 -3.52 -7.83
N GLU A 223 -17.02 -3.94 -8.91
CA GLU A 223 -16.91 -3.09 -10.09
C GLU A 223 -18.32 -2.82 -10.63
N THR A 224 -18.66 -1.54 -10.73
CA THR A 224 -19.98 -1.11 -11.18
C THR A 224 -19.78 0.06 -12.12
N PRO A 225 -19.82 -0.17 -13.44
CA PRO A 225 -19.92 0.90 -14.41
C PRO A 225 -21.12 1.80 -14.07
N LEU A 226 -21.02 3.09 -14.36
CA LEU A 226 -22.15 4.00 -14.33
C LEU A 226 -23.12 3.60 -15.46
N ALA A 227 -24.03 2.66 -15.17
CA ALA A 227 -25.04 2.18 -16.11
C ALA A 227 -26.44 2.59 -15.64
N GLU A 228 -27.12 3.31 -16.53
CA GLU A 228 -28.39 4.06 -16.39
C GLU A 228 -28.29 5.40 -15.63
N ARG A 229 -28.46 6.49 -16.38
CA ARG A 229 -28.43 7.87 -15.87
C ARG A 229 -29.62 8.05 -14.92
N GLY A 230 -29.34 8.17 -13.62
CA GLY A 230 -30.27 8.78 -12.68
C GLY A 230 -30.57 10.22 -13.11
N GLN A 231 -31.59 10.84 -12.51
CA GLN A 231 -31.83 12.26 -12.77
C GLN A 231 -30.71 13.08 -12.13
N PRO A 232 -30.04 13.97 -12.90
CA PRO A 232 -29.05 14.88 -12.33
C PRO A 232 -29.70 15.74 -11.25
N PRO A 233 -28.96 16.11 -10.19
CA PRO A 233 -29.50 16.97 -9.15
C PRO A 233 -29.80 18.36 -9.74
N LYS A 234 -30.88 19.00 -9.28
CA LYS A 234 -31.28 20.35 -9.70
C LYS A 234 -30.21 21.41 -9.40
N SER A 235 -29.30 21.12 -8.48
CA SER A 235 -28.12 21.94 -8.24
C SER A 235 -27.22 22.11 -9.47
N LEU A 236 -27.37 21.29 -10.53
CA LEU A 236 -26.68 21.48 -11.81
C LEU A 236 -27.39 22.46 -12.76
N GLU A 237 -28.52 23.04 -12.39
CA GLU A 237 -29.16 24.08 -13.20
C GLU A 237 -28.27 25.33 -13.28
N ARG A 238 -28.24 25.96 -14.46
CA ARG A 238 -27.44 27.15 -14.73
C ARG A 238 -27.70 28.24 -13.69
N GLY A 239 -26.62 28.82 -13.16
CA GLY A 239 -26.67 29.87 -12.14
C GLY A 239 -26.77 29.34 -10.70
N SER A 240 -26.91 28.03 -10.48
CA SER A 240 -26.86 27.45 -9.14
C SER A 240 -25.53 27.74 -8.44
N VAL A 241 -25.61 28.06 -7.14
CA VAL A 241 -24.44 28.38 -6.32
C VAL A 241 -23.86 27.12 -5.70
N TRP A 242 -22.57 26.88 -5.94
CA TRP A 242 -21.79 25.79 -5.37
C TRP A 242 -20.67 26.32 -4.49
N LEU A 243 -20.58 25.81 -3.26
CA LEU A 243 -19.48 26.07 -2.36
C LEU A 243 -18.44 24.95 -2.49
N VAL A 244 -17.20 25.31 -2.80
CA VAL A 244 -16.11 24.37 -3.06
C VAL A 244 -14.96 24.61 -2.10
N THR A 245 -14.83 23.75 -1.07
CA THR A 245 -13.72 23.83 -0.12
C THR A 245 -12.46 23.21 -0.73
N GLY A 246 -11.30 23.86 -0.55
CA GLY A 246 -10.08 23.50 -1.27
C GLY A 246 -10.16 23.76 -2.78
N GLY A 247 -11.20 24.46 -3.27
CA GLY A 247 -11.50 24.62 -4.71
C GLY A 247 -10.61 25.59 -5.49
N ALA A 248 -9.65 26.24 -4.82
CA ALA A 248 -8.77 27.22 -5.46
C ALA A 248 -7.46 26.63 -5.98
N ARG A 249 -7.14 25.37 -5.62
CA ARG A 249 -5.88 24.71 -5.97
C ARG A 249 -6.05 23.20 -6.17
N GLY A 250 -5.12 22.57 -6.89
CA GLY A 250 -5.03 21.12 -7.04
C GLY A 250 -6.24 20.45 -7.72
N VAL A 251 -6.47 19.18 -7.40
CA VAL A 251 -7.50 18.33 -8.04
C VAL A 251 -8.92 18.87 -7.86
N THR A 252 -9.21 19.45 -6.69
CA THR A 252 -10.54 20.00 -6.39
C THR A 252 -10.84 21.21 -7.28
N ALA A 253 -9.84 22.05 -7.57
CA ALA A 253 -10.00 23.17 -8.49
C ALA A 253 -10.26 22.70 -9.93
N ALA A 254 -9.53 21.69 -10.40
CA ALA A 254 -9.76 21.12 -11.73
C ALA A 254 -11.19 20.55 -11.87
N CYS A 255 -11.65 19.82 -10.85
CA CYS A 255 -13.02 19.28 -10.80
C CYS A 255 -14.09 20.39 -10.79
N ALA A 256 -13.89 21.42 -9.96
CA ALA A 256 -14.82 22.54 -9.86
C ALA A 256 -14.86 23.39 -11.13
N LEU A 257 -13.71 23.63 -11.78
CA LEU A 257 -13.62 24.32 -13.06
C LEU A 257 -14.44 23.61 -14.14
N GLU A 258 -14.25 22.30 -14.29
CA GLU A 258 -14.99 21.54 -15.31
C GLU A 258 -16.49 21.49 -15.01
N LEU A 259 -16.89 21.28 -13.75
CA LEU A 259 -18.30 21.28 -13.36
C LEU A 259 -18.95 22.65 -13.60
N GLY A 260 -18.27 23.74 -13.21
CA GLY A 260 -18.73 25.11 -13.41
C GLY A 260 -18.86 25.47 -14.89
N ARG A 261 -17.88 25.07 -15.71
CA ARG A 261 -17.87 25.30 -17.17
C ARG A 261 -18.99 24.56 -17.87
N ARG A 262 -19.22 23.29 -17.51
CA ARG A 262 -20.18 22.41 -18.17
C ARG A 262 -21.63 22.79 -17.87
N HIS A 263 -21.92 23.25 -16.64
CA HIS A 263 -23.28 23.55 -16.20
C HIS A 263 -23.57 25.05 -16.01
N GLY A 264 -22.59 25.92 -16.18
CA GLY A 264 -22.75 27.37 -15.99
C GLY A 264 -23.06 27.74 -14.54
N LEU A 265 -22.32 27.15 -13.60
CA LEU A 265 -22.52 27.33 -12.15
C LEU A 265 -21.83 28.60 -11.64
N SER A 266 -22.30 29.13 -10.52
CA SER A 266 -21.57 30.14 -9.74
C SER A 266 -20.82 29.47 -8.60
N LEU A 267 -19.50 29.63 -8.56
CA LEU A 267 -18.61 28.92 -7.65
C LEU A 267 -18.09 29.86 -6.56
N VAL A 268 -18.22 29.43 -5.31
CA VAL A 268 -17.54 30.03 -4.15
C VAL A 268 -16.43 29.09 -3.71
N LEU A 269 -15.19 29.46 -4.02
CA LEU A 269 -13.99 28.70 -3.67
C LEU A 269 -13.54 29.10 -2.26
N VAL A 270 -13.35 28.13 -1.37
CA VAL A 270 -13.02 28.38 0.04
C VAL A 270 -11.69 27.72 0.39
N GLY A 271 -10.79 28.46 1.04
CA GLY A 271 -9.53 27.93 1.56
C GLY A 271 -8.99 28.74 2.73
N SER A 272 -8.05 28.20 3.51
CA SER A 272 -7.51 28.90 4.69
C SER A 272 -6.52 30.01 4.37
N THR A 273 -6.02 30.06 3.13
CA THR A 273 -5.00 31.04 2.73
C THR A 273 -5.64 32.41 2.56
N ARG A 274 -5.08 33.43 3.20
CA ARG A 274 -5.38 34.84 2.92
C ARG A 274 -4.42 35.30 1.82
N PRO A 275 -4.87 35.44 0.56
CA PRO A 275 -3.97 35.80 -0.53
C PRO A 275 -3.49 37.24 -0.35
N ILE A 276 -2.25 37.50 -0.74
CA ILE A 276 -1.74 38.86 -0.91
C ILE A 276 -2.10 39.39 -2.29
N ALA A 277 -1.95 40.70 -2.48
CA ALA A 277 -2.05 41.30 -3.81
C ALA A 277 -0.98 40.68 -4.72
N VAL A 278 -1.40 40.07 -5.83
CA VAL A 278 -0.52 39.51 -6.85
C VAL A 278 -0.38 40.54 -7.96
N GLU A 279 0.84 40.95 -8.26
CA GLU A 279 1.09 41.82 -9.40
C GLU A 279 0.81 41.07 -10.71
N PRO A 280 0.13 41.68 -11.70
CA PRO A 280 -0.16 41.02 -12.98
C PRO A 280 1.10 40.47 -13.68
N ALA A 281 2.25 41.13 -13.50
CA ALA A 281 3.52 40.69 -14.04
C ALA A 281 3.97 39.33 -13.48
N TRP A 282 3.63 39.01 -12.22
CA TRP A 282 4.02 37.75 -11.59
C TRP A 282 3.31 36.54 -12.19
N LEU A 283 2.09 36.72 -12.69
CA LEU A 283 1.31 35.67 -13.34
C LEU A 283 1.88 35.29 -14.72
N ALA A 284 2.61 36.21 -15.36
CA ALA A 284 3.23 36.02 -16.67
C ALA A 284 4.68 35.50 -16.59
N LEU A 285 5.22 35.30 -15.38
CA LEU A 285 6.59 34.82 -15.20
C LEU A 285 6.73 33.37 -15.67
N ASP A 286 7.79 33.14 -16.46
CA ASP A 286 8.28 31.80 -16.74
C ASP A 286 8.99 31.19 -15.52
N GLU A 287 9.49 29.97 -15.70
CA GLU A 287 10.13 29.20 -14.64
C GLU A 287 11.41 29.88 -14.09
N ALA A 288 12.16 30.60 -14.94
CA ALA A 288 13.32 31.37 -14.50
C ALA A 288 12.90 32.62 -13.71
N GLY A 289 11.89 33.34 -14.19
CA GLY A 289 11.33 34.51 -13.51
C GLY A 289 10.72 34.17 -12.15
N ARG A 290 10.04 33.01 -12.03
CA ARG A 290 9.53 32.51 -10.75
C ARG A 290 10.63 32.24 -9.73
N ARG A 291 11.75 31.64 -10.15
CA ARG A 291 12.91 31.45 -9.27
C ARG A 291 13.54 32.78 -8.84
N GLY A 292 13.59 33.77 -9.73
CA GLY A 292 14.02 35.13 -9.39
C GLY A 292 13.15 35.75 -8.31
N LEU A 293 11.82 35.73 -8.51
CA LEU A 293 10.85 36.23 -7.52
C LEU A 293 10.97 35.49 -6.17
N MET A 294 11.16 34.17 -6.19
CA MET A 294 11.41 33.39 -4.97
C MET A 294 12.65 33.89 -4.24
N GLY A 295 13.76 34.09 -4.96
CA GLY A 295 15.01 34.62 -4.41
C GLY A 295 14.82 35.98 -3.75
N ASP A 296 14.14 36.90 -4.43
CA ASP A 296 13.87 38.26 -3.94
C ASP A 296 13.00 38.26 -2.68
N VAL A 297 11.90 37.50 -2.69
CA VAL A 297 11.00 37.36 -1.54
C VAL A 297 11.73 36.79 -0.34
N MET A 298 12.51 35.73 -0.55
CA MET A 298 13.29 35.09 0.53
C MET A 298 14.38 36.02 1.07
N LEU A 299 15.06 36.79 0.22
CA LEU A 299 16.07 37.76 0.64
C LEU A 299 15.44 38.89 1.47
N GLN A 300 14.33 39.46 1.01
CA GLN A 300 13.62 40.51 1.74
C GLN A 300 13.07 40.01 3.09
N ALA A 301 12.63 38.75 3.17
CA ALA A 301 12.19 38.15 4.43
C ALA A 301 13.36 38.03 5.42
N ARG A 302 14.53 37.57 4.96
CA ARG A 302 15.76 37.54 5.79
C ARG A 302 16.14 38.92 6.31
N GLN A 303 16.06 39.96 5.47
CA GLN A 303 16.37 41.33 5.87
C GLN A 303 15.40 41.88 6.93
N ARG A 304 14.16 41.38 6.97
CA ARG A 304 13.14 41.72 7.97
C ARG A 304 13.19 40.85 9.23
N GLY A 305 14.00 39.79 9.25
CA GLY A 305 14.05 38.81 10.33
C GLY A 305 12.93 37.77 10.32
N ASP A 306 12.19 37.66 9.21
CA ASP A 306 11.09 36.69 9.03
C ASP A 306 11.61 35.33 8.52
N ASP A 307 10.81 34.27 8.67
CA ASP A 307 11.10 32.96 8.04
C ASP A 307 10.96 33.06 6.51
N PRO A 308 12.06 32.90 5.74
CA PRO A 308 12.04 33.05 4.30
C PRO A 308 11.15 32.03 3.58
N ARG A 309 11.09 30.79 4.09
CA ARG A 309 10.26 29.74 3.49
C ARG A 309 8.78 30.00 3.74
N ALA A 310 8.44 30.50 4.93
CA ALA A 310 7.08 30.89 5.23
C ALA A 310 6.63 32.08 4.37
N ALA A 311 7.48 33.08 4.17
CA ALA A 311 7.21 34.23 3.31
C ALA A 311 6.97 33.81 1.85
N TRP A 312 7.85 32.99 1.26
CA TRP A 312 7.65 32.46 -0.09
C TRP A 312 6.34 31.67 -0.21
N ARG A 313 6.04 30.80 0.76
CA ARG A 313 4.81 29.98 0.75
C ARG A 313 3.53 30.82 0.68
N VAL A 314 3.52 32.04 1.24
CA VAL A 314 2.38 32.96 1.12
C VAL A 314 2.25 33.47 -0.31
N VAL A 315 3.36 33.88 -0.94
CA VAL A 315 3.39 34.36 -2.32
C VAL A 315 2.98 33.25 -3.28
N GLU A 316 3.60 32.08 -3.15
CA GLU A 316 3.35 30.89 -3.97
C GLU A 316 1.86 30.50 -3.97
N LYS A 317 1.26 30.37 -2.78
CA LYS A 317 -0.18 30.07 -2.67
C LYS A 317 -1.07 31.16 -3.25
N SER A 318 -0.66 32.43 -3.13
CA SER A 318 -1.41 33.55 -3.71
C SER A 318 -1.36 33.53 -5.24
N LEU A 319 -0.21 33.20 -5.82
CA LEU A 319 -0.03 32.99 -7.26
C LEU A 319 -0.88 31.82 -7.78
N GLU A 320 -0.90 30.70 -7.06
CA GLU A 320 -1.73 29.54 -7.41
C GLU A 320 -3.22 29.91 -7.43
N ILE A 321 -3.71 30.61 -6.38
CA ILE A 321 -5.11 31.06 -6.30
C ILE A 321 -5.45 32.04 -7.43
N ALA A 322 -4.58 33.03 -7.67
CA ALA A 322 -4.80 34.02 -8.73
C ALA A 322 -4.79 33.37 -10.13
N THR A 323 -3.88 32.42 -10.37
CA THR A 323 -3.82 31.63 -11.61
C THR A 323 -5.10 30.81 -11.81
N ALA A 324 -5.59 30.16 -10.75
CA ALA A 324 -6.84 29.40 -10.83
C ALA A 324 -8.03 30.33 -11.16
N LEU A 325 -8.19 31.45 -10.45
CA LEU A 325 -9.27 32.41 -10.71
C LEU A 325 -9.25 32.96 -12.15
N ASP A 326 -8.07 33.22 -12.69
CA ASP A 326 -7.87 33.62 -14.09
C ASP A 326 -8.26 32.49 -15.07
N GLN A 327 -7.98 31.23 -14.75
CA GLN A 327 -8.47 30.07 -15.53
C GLN A 327 -10.00 29.95 -15.50
N TYR A 328 -10.64 30.13 -14.33
CA TYR A 328 -12.11 30.15 -14.23
C TYR A 328 -12.70 31.27 -15.09
N ALA A 329 -12.12 32.49 -15.03
CA ALA A 329 -12.58 33.63 -15.80
C ALA A 329 -12.47 33.38 -17.32
N ARG A 330 -11.33 32.84 -17.80
CA ARG A 330 -11.16 32.49 -19.23
C ARG A 330 -12.11 31.39 -19.69
N ALA A 331 -12.50 30.47 -18.80
CA ALA A 331 -13.49 29.44 -19.08
C ALA A 331 -14.94 29.95 -19.01
N GLY A 332 -15.17 31.24 -18.70
CA GLY A 332 -16.50 31.81 -18.56
C GLY A 332 -17.23 31.38 -17.27
N VAL A 333 -16.49 30.89 -16.28
CA VAL A 333 -17.05 30.42 -15.00
C VAL A 333 -17.00 31.55 -13.98
N SER A 334 -18.16 31.88 -13.40
CA SER A 334 -18.24 32.86 -12.30
C SER A 334 -17.68 32.22 -11.03
N ALA A 335 -16.45 32.55 -10.66
CA ALA A 335 -15.80 32.03 -9.45
C ALA A 335 -15.28 33.17 -8.56
N ARG A 336 -15.48 33.05 -7.25
CA ARG A 336 -14.89 33.95 -6.25
C ARG A 336 -14.19 33.15 -5.15
N TYR A 337 -13.05 33.65 -4.67
CA TYR A 337 -12.32 33.03 -3.56
C TYR A 337 -12.61 33.75 -2.24
N LEU A 338 -12.91 33.00 -1.19
CA LEU A 338 -13.11 33.51 0.17
C LEU A 338 -12.20 32.77 1.16
N PRO A 339 -11.35 33.49 1.91
CA PRO A 339 -10.51 32.87 2.93
C PRO A 339 -11.32 32.49 4.16
N CYS A 340 -11.28 31.22 4.57
CA CYS A 340 -11.90 30.74 5.80
C CYS A 340 -11.11 29.56 6.37
N ASP A 341 -10.83 29.61 7.67
CA ASP A 341 -10.51 28.40 8.41
C ASP A 341 -11.82 27.67 8.70
N LEU A 342 -11.97 26.47 8.14
CA LEU A 342 -13.18 25.67 8.30
C LEU A 342 -13.28 25.05 9.71
N ALA A 343 -12.16 24.96 10.44
CA ALA A 343 -12.17 24.49 11.82
C ALA A 343 -12.74 25.55 12.80
N ASP A 344 -12.92 26.80 12.38
CA ASP A 344 -13.59 27.85 13.16
C ASP A 344 -15.09 27.95 12.77
N ALA A 345 -15.96 27.45 13.65
CA ALA A 345 -17.42 27.48 13.44
C ALA A 345 -17.98 28.89 13.24
N ALA A 346 -17.41 29.90 13.92
CA ALA A 346 -17.87 31.28 13.79
C ALA A 346 -17.43 31.89 12.46
N ALA A 347 -16.22 31.57 11.99
CA ALA A 347 -15.77 31.96 10.65
C ALA A 347 -16.63 31.32 9.55
N VAL A 348 -16.95 30.03 9.66
CA VAL A 348 -17.83 29.34 8.71
C VAL A 348 -19.22 29.96 8.68
N ARG A 349 -19.80 30.32 9.83
CA ARG A 349 -21.10 31.00 9.90
C ARG A 349 -21.08 32.35 9.18
N ARG A 350 -20.03 33.17 9.38
CA ARG A 350 -19.88 34.46 8.69
C ARG A 350 -19.72 34.27 7.19
N LEU A 351 -18.89 33.32 6.77
CA LEU A 351 -18.67 32.97 5.37
C LEU A 351 -19.99 32.59 4.68
N VAL A 352 -20.76 31.66 5.26
CA VAL A 352 -22.03 31.22 4.65
C VAL A 352 -23.05 32.35 4.60
N GLY A 353 -23.15 33.16 5.66
CA GLY A 353 -24.01 34.35 5.65
C GLY A 353 -23.65 35.33 4.54
N GLN A 354 -22.35 35.59 4.34
CA GLN A 354 -21.86 36.42 3.25
C GLN A 354 -22.20 35.83 1.87
N VAL A 355 -21.99 34.53 1.67
CA VAL A 355 -22.30 33.86 0.39
C VAL A 355 -23.78 33.97 0.05
N VAL A 356 -24.66 33.74 1.03
CA VAL A 356 -26.11 33.82 0.81
C VAL A 356 -26.54 35.26 0.49
N ALA A 357 -25.95 36.27 1.13
CA ALA A 357 -26.24 37.66 0.85
C ALA A 357 -25.72 38.13 -0.52
N ASP A 358 -24.50 37.74 -0.89
CA ASP A 358 -23.80 38.26 -2.08
C ASP A 358 -24.08 37.46 -3.36
N VAL A 359 -24.50 36.20 -3.26
CA VAL A 359 -24.62 35.27 -4.41
C VAL A 359 -25.97 34.56 -4.43
N GLY A 360 -26.45 34.12 -3.27
CA GLY A 360 -27.70 33.37 -3.14
C GLY A 360 -27.54 32.03 -2.44
N PRO A 361 -28.63 31.24 -2.37
CA PRO A 361 -28.66 30.00 -1.59
C PRO A 361 -27.71 28.94 -2.15
N ILE A 362 -26.94 28.31 -1.25
CA ILE A 362 -26.01 27.23 -1.61
C ILE A 362 -26.83 25.98 -1.94
N ARG A 363 -26.68 25.50 -3.19
CA ARG A 363 -27.37 24.30 -3.70
C ARG A 363 -26.47 23.08 -3.78
N GLY A 364 -25.17 23.28 -3.93
CA GLY A 364 -24.19 22.20 -3.96
C GLY A 364 -22.97 22.50 -3.10
N ILE A 365 -22.38 21.45 -2.52
CA ILE A 365 -21.09 21.52 -1.83
C ILE A 365 -20.15 20.47 -2.42
N VAL A 366 -18.95 20.89 -2.79
CA VAL A 366 -17.81 19.99 -3.02
C VAL A 366 -16.81 20.23 -1.89
N HIS A 367 -16.59 19.22 -1.08
CA HIS A 367 -15.75 19.30 0.10
C HIS A 367 -14.39 18.63 -0.15
N GLY A 368 -13.43 19.43 -0.64
CA GLY A 368 -12.07 19.01 -0.98
C GLY A 368 -10.98 19.59 -0.09
N ALA A 369 -11.34 20.28 1.00
CA ALA A 369 -10.36 20.78 1.96
C ALA A 369 -9.73 19.64 2.77
N GLY A 370 -8.40 19.62 2.82
CA GLY A 370 -7.62 18.66 3.58
C GLY A 370 -6.14 18.88 3.40
N GLN A 371 -5.36 18.27 4.29
CA GLN A 371 -3.92 18.15 4.15
C GLN A 371 -3.49 16.72 4.49
N GLU A 372 -2.28 16.38 4.09
CA GLU A 372 -1.68 15.08 4.31
C GLU A 372 -0.19 15.29 4.66
N ALA A 373 0.29 14.52 5.63
CA ALA A 373 1.68 14.50 6.06
C ALA A 373 2.06 13.10 6.54
N ALA A 374 2.49 12.23 5.62
CA ALA A 374 2.91 10.87 5.94
C ALA A 374 4.15 10.85 6.85
N CYS A 375 4.07 10.07 7.93
CA CYS A 375 5.21 9.72 8.77
C CYS A 375 4.84 8.50 9.61
N ARG A 376 5.85 7.85 10.22
CA ARG A 376 5.60 6.74 11.14
C ARG A 376 4.61 7.14 12.23
N PHE A 377 3.70 6.23 12.60
CA PHE A 377 2.62 6.50 13.54
C PHE A 377 3.12 7.09 14.86
N GLU A 378 4.23 6.59 15.40
CA GLU A 378 4.88 7.03 16.63
C GLU A 378 5.37 8.49 16.56
N ARG A 379 5.56 9.03 15.36
CA ARG A 379 6.01 10.41 15.11
C ARG A 379 4.86 11.38 14.83
N LYS A 380 3.61 10.90 14.75
CA LYS A 380 2.45 11.77 14.52
C LYS A 380 2.25 12.70 15.71
N SER A 381 2.00 13.98 15.45
CA SER A 381 1.83 14.99 16.49
C SER A 381 0.36 15.41 16.63
N ARG A 382 -0.01 15.95 17.80
CA ARG A 382 -1.34 16.53 18.03
C ARG A 382 -1.66 17.64 17.03
N ALA A 383 -0.71 18.51 16.74
CA ALA A 383 -0.88 19.58 15.76
C ALA A 383 -1.12 19.02 14.34
N GLY A 384 -0.39 17.97 13.94
CA GLY A 384 -0.60 17.30 12.65
C GLY A 384 -1.97 16.63 12.55
N TYR A 385 -2.41 15.96 13.62
CA TYR A 385 -3.74 15.38 13.73
C TYR A 385 -4.84 16.44 13.57
N GLU A 386 -4.79 17.53 14.34
CA GLU A 386 -5.79 18.62 14.25
C GLU A 386 -5.79 19.28 12.88
N ALA A 387 -4.62 19.52 12.31
CA ALA A 387 -4.51 20.15 11.00
C ALA A 387 -5.05 19.25 9.87
N THR A 388 -5.05 17.92 10.05
CA THR A 388 -5.64 16.95 9.11
C THR A 388 -7.17 16.85 9.28
N LEU A 389 -7.67 16.76 10.52
CA LEU A 389 -9.11 16.58 10.80
C LEU A 389 -9.91 17.88 10.71
N GLY A 390 -9.32 19.00 11.11
CA GLY A 390 -9.95 20.31 11.20
C GLY A 390 -10.65 20.74 9.91
N PRO A 391 -9.91 20.94 8.80
CA PRO A 391 -10.51 21.36 7.54
C PRO A 391 -11.40 20.28 6.89
N LYS A 392 -11.13 18.99 7.14
CA LYS A 392 -11.79 17.87 6.47
C LYS A 392 -13.06 17.41 7.19
N CYS A 393 -12.99 17.03 8.46
CA CYS A 393 -14.11 16.44 9.18
C CYS A 393 -14.89 17.51 9.96
N VAL A 394 -14.18 18.28 10.79
CA VAL A 394 -14.80 19.33 11.61
C VAL A 394 -15.40 20.42 10.72
N GLY A 395 -14.67 20.81 9.67
CA GLY A 395 -15.11 21.78 8.69
C GLY A 395 -16.39 21.39 7.94
N LEU A 396 -16.56 20.10 7.60
CA LEU A 396 -17.81 19.63 6.99
C LEU A 396 -18.98 19.82 7.94
N GLU A 397 -18.85 19.39 9.21
CA GLU A 397 -19.95 19.53 10.18
C GLU A 397 -20.30 21.00 10.45
N HIS A 398 -19.30 21.88 10.52
CA HIS A 398 -19.55 23.32 10.64
C HIS A 398 -20.34 23.87 9.45
N LEU A 399 -20.01 23.47 8.23
CA LEU A 399 -20.77 23.86 7.03
C LEU A 399 -22.20 23.31 7.09
N MET A 400 -22.36 22.01 7.37
CA MET A 400 -23.65 21.35 7.40
C MET A 400 -24.58 21.87 8.50
N ALA A 401 -24.02 22.45 9.57
CA ALA A 401 -24.76 23.09 10.66
C ALA A 401 -25.31 24.49 10.31
N VAL A 402 -24.74 25.19 9.32
CA VAL A 402 -25.12 26.59 9.01
C VAL A 402 -25.73 26.76 7.62
N VAL A 403 -25.49 25.84 6.68
CA VAL A 403 -26.12 25.85 5.35
C VAL A 403 -27.59 25.45 5.48
N ASP A 404 -28.49 26.20 4.84
CA ASP A 404 -29.94 25.91 4.87
C ASP A 404 -30.20 24.51 4.30
N PRO A 405 -30.73 23.57 5.12
CA PRO A 405 -30.98 22.21 4.67
C PRO A 405 -32.03 22.12 3.55
N ARG A 406 -32.86 23.16 3.36
CA ARG A 406 -33.89 23.18 2.31
C ARG A 406 -33.35 23.57 0.94
N SER A 407 -32.21 24.25 0.87
CA SER A 407 -31.59 24.64 -0.40
C SER A 407 -30.52 23.67 -0.87
N LEU A 408 -29.86 22.96 0.07
CA LEU A 408 -28.76 22.05 -0.26
C LEU A 408 -29.29 20.75 -0.87
N GLU A 409 -28.97 20.53 -2.14
CA GLU A 409 -29.44 19.39 -2.93
C GLU A 409 -28.32 18.40 -3.25
N CYS A 410 -27.05 18.85 -3.21
CA CYS A 410 -25.88 18.01 -3.52
C CYS A 410 -24.72 18.21 -2.54
N LEU A 411 -24.12 17.12 -2.05
CA LEU A 411 -22.92 17.12 -1.20
C LEU A 411 -21.92 16.07 -1.67
N VAL A 412 -20.73 16.50 -2.09
CA VAL A 412 -19.66 15.60 -2.53
C VAL A 412 -18.46 15.72 -1.60
N GLY A 413 -18.08 14.61 -0.95
CA GLY A 413 -16.86 14.51 -0.14
C GLY A 413 -15.69 13.99 -0.97
N PHE A 414 -14.53 14.65 -0.89
CA PHE A 414 -13.28 14.12 -1.44
C PHE A 414 -12.57 13.32 -0.35
N GLY A 415 -12.81 12.01 -0.38
CA GLY A 415 -12.09 11.02 0.41
C GLY A 415 -10.78 10.59 -0.27
N SER A 416 -10.29 9.43 0.14
CA SER A 416 -9.05 8.82 -0.35
C SER A 416 -9.15 7.30 -0.24
N THR A 417 -8.47 6.57 -1.13
CA THR A 417 -8.24 5.12 -0.99
C THR A 417 -7.59 4.79 0.35
N SER A 418 -6.72 5.65 0.88
CA SER A 418 -6.11 5.46 2.21
C SER A 418 -7.14 5.37 3.34
N GLY A 419 -8.26 6.10 3.25
CA GLY A 419 -9.34 5.98 4.24
C GLY A 419 -10.03 4.62 4.19
N ARG A 420 -10.32 4.10 2.99
CA ARG A 420 -11.05 2.84 2.81
C ARG A 420 -10.18 1.59 2.94
N LEU A 421 -8.93 1.66 2.48
CA LEU A 421 -8.00 0.54 2.35
C LEU A 421 -6.81 0.62 3.32
N GLY A 422 -6.66 1.73 4.06
CA GLY A 422 -5.48 2.05 4.88
C GLY A 422 -4.34 2.67 4.08
N GLY A 423 -3.56 3.56 4.67
CA GLY A 423 -2.35 4.13 4.06
C GLY A 423 -1.12 4.03 4.98
N LEU A 424 0.03 3.67 4.41
CA LEU A 424 1.29 3.55 5.16
C LEU A 424 1.76 4.92 5.66
N GLY A 425 1.97 5.06 6.98
CA GLY A 425 2.33 6.35 7.59
C GLY A 425 1.22 7.40 7.55
N GLN A 426 -0.01 7.00 7.21
CA GLN A 426 -1.15 7.90 6.99
C GLN A 426 -2.26 7.67 8.03
N ALA A 427 -1.92 7.36 9.28
CA ALA A 427 -2.89 7.03 10.33
C ALA A 427 -3.97 8.12 10.55
N ASP A 428 -3.58 9.36 10.80
CA ASP A 428 -4.46 10.52 10.94
C ASP A 428 -5.25 10.84 9.66
N TYR A 429 -4.61 10.73 8.49
CA TYR A 429 -5.25 10.96 7.20
C TYR A 429 -6.27 9.86 6.86
N SER A 430 -5.98 8.59 7.14
CA SER A 430 -6.91 7.47 6.92
C SER A 430 -8.11 7.56 7.86
N LEU A 431 -7.87 7.90 9.13
CA LEU A 431 -8.91 8.25 10.11
C LEU A 431 -9.82 9.36 9.57
N ALA A 432 -9.23 10.48 9.11
CA ALA A 432 -10.03 11.62 8.65
C ALA A 432 -10.83 11.30 7.37
N ASN A 433 -10.29 10.52 6.44
CA ASN A 433 -10.99 10.20 5.19
C ASN A 433 -12.15 9.22 5.39
N ASP A 434 -12.01 8.22 6.26
CA ASP A 434 -13.10 7.28 6.54
C ASP A 434 -14.17 7.95 7.43
N LEU A 435 -13.78 8.79 8.39
CA LEU A 435 -14.71 9.66 9.13
C LEU A 435 -15.52 10.56 8.19
N LEU A 436 -14.86 11.23 7.23
CA LEU A 436 -15.54 12.04 6.21
C LEU A 436 -16.58 11.22 5.45
N ALA A 437 -16.21 10.01 5.01
CA ALA A 437 -17.11 9.11 4.28
C ALA A 437 -18.37 8.79 5.11
N LYS A 438 -18.19 8.41 6.38
CA LYS A 438 -19.32 8.11 7.28
C LYS A 438 -20.14 9.35 7.62
N SER A 439 -19.53 10.53 7.78
CA SER A 439 -20.27 11.78 7.96
C SER A 439 -21.16 12.12 6.76
N VAL A 440 -20.63 12.04 5.53
CA VAL A 440 -21.40 12.31 4.31
C VAL A 440 -22.54 11.30 4.14
N ALA A 441 -22.26 10.00 4.32
CA ALA A 441 -23.28 8.95 4.26
C ALA A 441 -24.37 9.14 5.34
N ALA A 442 -24.00 9.58 6.55
CA ALA A 442 -24.98 9.86 7.60
C ALA A 442 -25.84 11.09 7.28
N TRP A 443 -25.28 12.12 6.65
CA TRP A 443 -26.06 13.27 6.15
C TRP A 443 -27.01 12.86 5.02
N ARG A 444 -26.57 12.01 4.09
CA ARG A 444 -27.40 11.41 3.04
C ARG A 444 -28.61 10.68 3.63
N ALA A 445 -28.38 9.86 4.66
CA ALA A 445 -29.43 9.07 5.30
C ALA A 445 -30.45 9.94 6.06
N ARG A 446 -29.99 11.02 6.72
CA ARG A 446 -30.84 11.91 7.53
C ARG A 446 -31.66 12.91 6.69
N ARG A 447 -31.20 13.26 5.48
CA ARG A 447 -31.82 14.30 4.64
C ARG A 447 -32.40 13.70 3.36
N ARG A 448 -33.72 13.48 3.34
CA ARG A 448 -34.43 13.05 2.12
C ARG A 448 -34.22 14.08 1.00
N GLY A 449 -33.79 13.63 -0.17
CA GLY A 449 -33.57 14.47 -1.34
C GLY A 449 -32.17 15.08 -1.45
N LEU A 450 -31.28 14.88 -0.47
CA LEU A 450 -29.87 15.24 -0.60
C LEU A 450 -29.12 14.15 -1.38
N ALA A 451 -28.68 14.47 -2.59
CA ALA A 451 -27.74 13.65 -3.34
C ALA A 451 -26.36 13.80 -2.69
N ALA A 452 -25.79 12.71 -2.16
CA ALA A 452 -24.51 12.80 -1.47
C ALA A 452 -23.65 11.55 -1.62
N THR A 453 -22.36 11.77 -1.87
CA THR A 453 -21.35 10.74 -2.12
C THR A 453 -20.00 11.18 -1.57
N THR A 454 -19.24 10.23 -1.03
CA THR A 454 -17.79 10.38 -0.87
C THR A 454 -17.05 9.55 -1.91
N PHE A 455 -16.12 10.18 -2.62
CA PHE A 455 -15.20 9.48 -3.51
C PHE A 455 -13.93 9.10 -2.75
N HIS A 456 -13.61 7.82 -2.69
CA HIS A 456 -12.30 7.34 -2.26
C HIS A 456 -11.37 7.36 -3.47
N TRP A 457 -10.72 8.51 -3.69
CA TRP A 457 -9.89 8.73 -4.87
C TRP A 457 -8.58 7.95 -4.83
N HIS A 458 -8.19 7.42 -6.00
CA HIS A 458 -6.85 6.96 -6.29
C HIS A 458 -5.84 8.12 -6.26
N ALA A 459 -4.55 7.81 -6.28
CA ALA A 459 -3.51 8.81 -6.42
C ALA A 459 -3.60 9.51 -7.79
N TRP A 460 -3.55 10.84 -7.81
CA TRP A 460 -3.65 11.67 -9.03
C TRP A 460 -2.27 12.07 -9.55
N GLY A 461 -2.08 12.03 -10.88
CA GLY A 461 -0.75 12.06 -11.51
C GLY A 461 -0.21 13.40 -12.00
N GLU A 462 -0.92 14.51 -11.79
CA GLU A 462 -0.53 15.82 -12.38
C GLU A 462 -0.57 16.97 -11.39
N VAL A 463 -1.50 16.95 -10.43
CA VAL A 463 -1.73 18.03 -9.46
C VAL A 463 -2.22 17.47 -8.13
N GLY A 464 -2.07 18.25 -7.06
CA GLY A 464 -2.56 17.90 -5.73
C GLY A 464 -1.54 17.13 -4.88
N MET A 465 -1.98 16.66 -3.71
CA MET A 465 -1.08 16.17 -2.65
C MET A 465 -0.33 14.87 -3.01
N ALA A 466 -0.88 14.06 -3.91
CA ALA A 466 -0.29 12.80 -4.36
C ALA A 466 0.78 13.01 -5.45
N TYR A 467 0.83 14.18 -6.10
CA TYR A 467 1.85 14.53 -7.08
C TYR A 467 3.06 15.17 -6.37
N ARG A 468 3.67 14.40 -5.47
CA ARG A 468 4.96 14.68 -4.84
C ARG A 468 5.94 13.54 -5.16
N PRO A 469 7.24 13.79 -5.32
CA PRO A 469 8.23 12.75 -5.67
C PRO A 469 8.13 11.49 -4.79
N GLU A 470 7.94 11.67 -3.49
CA GLU A 470 7.88 10.55 -2.52
C GLU A 470 6.62 9.68 -2.70
N SER A 471 5.51 10.30 -3.13
CA SER A 471 4.24 9.59 -3.41
C SER A 471 4.30 8.84 -4.75
N LYS A 472 5.07 9.35 -5.72
CA LYS A 472 5.31 8.69 -7.01
C LYS A 472 6.13 7.43 -6.84
N LEU A 473 7.22 7.52 -6.10
CA LEU A 473 8.08 6.38 -5.78
C LEU A 473 7.32 5.29 -5.00
N ALA A 474 6.44 5.67 -4.07
CA ALA A 474 5.63 4.72 -3.30
C ALA A 474 4.58 4.00 -4.16
N LEU A 475 3.94 4.70 -5.11
CA LEU A 475 2.92 4.15 -6.00
C LEU A 475 3.54 3.20 -7.04
N GLU A 476 4.67 3.60 -7.64
CA GLU A 476 5.42 2.79 -8.62
C GLU A 476 5.97 1.49 -7.98
N ARG A 477 6.43 1.55 -6.73
CA ARG A 477 6.86 0.36 -5.96
C ARG A 477 5.73 -0.61 -5.63
N LEU A 478 4.48 -0.16 -5.65
CA LEU A 478 3.30 -1.02 -5.47
C LEU A 478 2.77 -1.56 -6.80
N GLY A 479 3.41 -1.24 -7.93
CA GLY A 479 2.94 -1.59 -9.27
C GLY A 479 1.66 -0.86 -9.67
N LEU A 480 1.39 0.29 -9.05
CA LEU A 480 0.22 1.12 -9.27
C LEU A 480 0.58 2.34 -10.12
N HIS A 481 -0.37 2.81 -10.92
CA HIS A 481 -0.24 3.95 -11.81
C HIS A 481 -1.04 5.13 -11.27
N PHE A 482 -0.51 6.33 -11.44
CA PHE A 482 -1.31 7.51 -11.17
C PHE A 482 -2.51 7.60 -12.10
N MET A 483 -3.66 7.96 -11.53
CA MET A 483 -4.83 8.34 -12.30
C MET A 483 -4.57 9.69 -12.99
N PRO A 484 -4.69 9.77 -14.33
CA PRO A 484 -4.62 11.04 -15.05
C PRO A 484 -5.66 12.04 -14.54
N LEU A 485 -5.33 13.33 -14.52
CA LEU A 485 -6.23 14.38 -14.06
C LEU A 485 -7.51 14.43 -14.88
N ALA A 486 -7.38 14.32 -16.21
CA ALA A 486 -8.52 14.28 -17.12
C ALA A 486 -9.46 13.10 -16.84
N GLU A 487 -8.91 11.92 -16.49
CA GLU A 487 -9.72 10.75 -16.13
C GLU A 487 -10.52 11.03 -14.86
N GLY A 488 -9.86 11.46 -13.78
CA GLY A 488 -10.54 11.69 -12.51
C GLY A 488 -11.57 12.82 -12.57
N VAL A 489 -11.27 13.92 -13.27
CA VAL A 489 -12.22 15.04 -13.48
C VAL A 489 -13.45 14.55 -14.26
N ARG A 490 -13.24 13.75 -15.31
CA ARG A 490 -14.34 13.16 -16.08
C ARG A 490 -15.24 12.28 -15.21
N ARG A 491 -14.67 11.36 -14.44
CA ARG A 491 -15.42 10.48 -13.52
C ARG A 491 -16.21 11.27 -12.48
N PHE A 492 -15.60 12.30 -11.89
CA PHE A 492 -16.24 13.18 -10.92
C PHE A 492 -17.52 13.83 -11.49
N VAL A 493 -17.44 14.39 -12.69
CA VAL A 493 -18.60 15.03 -13.34
C VAL A 493 -19.65 14.00 -13.73
N GLU A 494 -19.24 12.86 -14.30
CA GLU A 494 -20.16 11.80 -14.74
C GLU A 494 -20.99 11.23 -13.58
N ASP A 495 -20.42 11.02 -12.39
CA ASP A 495 -21.19 10.52 -11.23
C ASP A 495 -22.22 11.55 -10.72
N ILE A 496 -21.86 12.85 -10.70
CA ILE A 496 -22.78 13.91 -10.28
C ILE A 496 -23.94 14.03 -11.28
N GLU A 497 -23.64 13.99 -12.58
CA GLU A 497 -24.66 13.99 -13.63
C GLU A 497 -25.55 12.74 -13.58
N ALA A 498 -25.03 11.62 -13.08
CA ALA A 498 -25.80 10.40 -12.86
C ALA A 498 -26.65 10.42 -11.57
N GLY A 499 -26.60 11.50 -10.79
CA GLY A 499 -27.42 11.67 -9.59
C GLY A 499 -26.83 11.06 -8.32
N LEU A 500 -25.53 10.73 -8.28
CA LEU A 500 -24.84 10.22 -7.09
C LEU A 500 -25.53 9.00 -6.45
N PRO A 501 -25.63 7.87 -7.18
CA PRO A 501 -26.43 6.72 -6.75
C PRO A 501 -25.89 6.03 -5.49
N ASP A 502 -24.61 6.21 -5.16
CA ASP A 502 -23.90 5.49 -4.11
C ASP A 502 -23.39 6.44 -3.01
N ALA A 503 -23.56 6.09 -1.73
CA ALA A 503 -23.06 6.92 -0.62
C ALA A 503 -21.53 7.01 -0.59
N GLU A 504 -20.85 5.93 -0.99
CA GLU A 504 -19.40 5.81 -1.07
C GLU A 504 -19.04 5.17 -2.42
N VAL A 505 -18.10 5.79 -3.14
CA VAL A 505 -17.59 5.30 -4.42
C VAL A 505 -16.08 5.17 -4.31
N LEU A 506 -15.57 3.98 -4.57
CA LEU A 506 -14.13 3.72 -4.61
C LEU A 506 -13.66 3.82 -6.06
N VAL A 507 -12.77 4.77 -6.33
CA VAL A 507 -12.16 4.97 -7.65
C VAL A 507 -10.70 4.59 -7.53
N THR A 508 -10.32 3.43 -8.05
CA THR A 508 -8.97 2.90 -7.90
C THR A 508 -8.63 1.92 -9.01
N GLU A 509 -7.36 1.56 -9.15
CA GLU A 509 -6.95 0.48 -10.03
C GLU A 509 -7.47 -0.88 -9.55
N PRO A 510 -7.80 -1.79 -10.47
CA PRO A 510 -8.23 -3.16 -10.13
C PRO A 510 -7.28 -3.91 -9.19
N ALA A 511 -5.97 -3.64 -9.26
CA ALA A 511 -4.97 -4.23 -8.37
C ALA A 511 -5.20 -3.94 -6.87
N MET A 512 -5.91 -2.85 -6.56
CA MET A 512 -6.29 -2.46 -5.20
C MET A 512 -7.63 -3.07 -4.74
N CYS A 513 -8.37 -3.74 -5.63
CA CYS A 513 -9.66 -4.37 -5.37
C CYS A 513 -9.73 -5.77 -6.01
N PRO A 514 -8.82 -6.70 -5.67
CA PRO A 514 -8.72 -7.98 -6.37
C PRO A 514 -10.01 -8.83 -6.28
N ASP A 515 -10.74 -8.75 -5.17
CA ASP A 515 -11.98 -9.51 -4.95
C ASP A 515 -13.18 -8.96 -5.74
N ALA A 516 -13.11 -7.72 -6.23
CA ALA A 516 -14.22 -7.05 -6.92
C ALA A 516 -14.52 -7.55 -8.33
N LEU A 517 -13.65 -8.42 -8.84
CA LEU A 517 -13.64 -8.94 -10.20
C LEU A 517 -13.88 -10.45 -10.26
N ALA A 518 -14.09 -11.08 -9.10
CA ALA A 518 -14.62 -12.44 -9.03
C ALA A 518 -16.14 -12.43 -9.27
N PRO A 519 -16.69 -13.24 -10.20
CA PRO A 519 -18.14 -13.35 -10.36
C PRO A 519 -18.79 -13.93 -9.10
N LYS A 520 -19.89 -13.32 -8.63
CA LYS A 520 -20.66 -13.83 -7.48
C LYS A 520 -21.13 -15.26 -7.73
N PRO A 521 -21.07 -16.17 -6.74
CA PRO A 521 -21.84 -17.40 -6.77
C PRO A 521 -23.33 -17.03 -6.82
N VAL A 522 -24.06 -17.60 -7.78
CA VAL A 522 -25.51 -17.42 -7.89
C VAL A 522 -26.18 -18.04 -6.65
N ALA A 523 -26.95 -17.24 -5.92
CA ALA A 523 -27.72 -17.68 -4.76
C ALA A 523 -28.70 -18.79 -5.17
N GLY A 524 -28.55 -19.97 -4.59
CA GLY A 524 -29.40 -21.14 -4.87
C GLY A 524 -28.66 -22.47 -4.98
N GLN A 525 -27.33 -22.48 -5.05
CA GLN A 525 -26.57 -23.71 -4.87
C GLN A 525 -26.22 -23.88 -3.40
N THR A 526 -27.05 -24.65 -2.68
CA THR A 526 -26.66 -25.32 -1.45
C THR A 526 -25.38 -26.11 -1.75
N VAL A 527 -24.23 -25.57 -1.32
CA VAL A 527 -23.02 -26.38 -1.20
C VAL A 527 -23.30 -27.32 -0.04
N ALA A 528 -23.76 -28.52 -0.37
CA ALA A 528 -23.82 -29.63 0.56
C ALA A 528 -22.44 -29.78 1.24
N PRO A 529 -22.38 -30.23 2.51
CA PRO A 529 -21.11 -30.47 3.16
C PRO A 529 -20.31 -31.39 2.25
N ARG A 530 -19.19 -30.90 1.72
CA ARG A 530 -18.25 -31.77 1.01
C ARG A 530 -17.73 -32.73 2.07
N GLN A 531 -18.37 -33.89 2.14
CA GLN A 531 -17.78 -35.08 2.72
C GLN A 531 -16.36 -35.17 2.19
N SER A 532 -15.43 -35.35 3.12
CA SER A 532 -14.07 -35.80 2.90
C SER A 532 -14.09 -37.00 1.94
N ARG A 533 -14.02 -36.72 0.64
CA ARG A 533 -13.56 -37.72 -0.32
C ARG A 533 -12.07 -37.82 -0.08
N GLY A 534 -11.67 -38.98 0.41
CA GLY A 534 -10.36 -39.28 0.97
C GLY A 534 -9.24 -38.57 0.23
N GLU A 535 -8.45 -37.86 1.00
CA GLU A 535 -7.05 -37.63 0.65
C GLU A 535 -6.46 -38.97 0.20
N PRO A 536 -5.87 -39.05 -1.00
CA PRO A 536 -4.99 -40.14 -1.31
C PRO A 536 -3.82 -40.05 -0.33
N SER A 537 -3.64 -41.10 0.47
CA SER A 537 -2.44 -41.31 1.26
C SER A 537 -1.19 -41.25 0.34
N PRO A 538 -0.03 -40.83 0.86
CA PRO A 538 1.13 -40.48 0.05
C PRO A 538 1.87 -41.74 -0.40
N HIS A 539 1.56 -42.34 -1.54
CA HIS A 539 2.40 -43.41 -2.12
C HIS A 539 2.63 -43.23 -3.64
N ALA A 540 3.90 -42.91 -3.94
CA ALA A 540 4.72 -43.51 -4.99
C ALA A 540 4.42 -43.20 -6.47
N GLY A 541 5.00 -42.11 -6.96
CA GLY A 541 5.93 -42.15 -8.08
C GLY A 541 7.26 -41.60 -7.59
N SER A 542 8.34 -42.40 -7.60
CA SER A 542 9.61 -42.04 -6.97
C SER A 542 10.26 -40.81 -7.63
N ALA A 543 10.10 -39.62 -7.03
CA ALA A 543 10.86 -38.40 -7.34
C ALA A 543 12.31 -38.47 -6.80
N ALA A 544 12.91 -39.66 -6.78
CA ALA A 544 14.12 -39.91 -6.01
C ALA A 544 15.41 -39.29 -6.61
N ASP A 545 15.40 -38.80 -7.86
CA ASP A 545 16.65 -38.44 -8.56
C ASP A 545 16.65 -37.08 -9.33
N VAL A 546 15.60 -36.25 -9.21
CA VAL A 546 15.41 -35.09 -10.11
C VAL A 546 15.84 -33.71 -9.57
N GLY A 547 16.17 -33.58 -8.29
CA GLY A 547 16.70 -32.34 -7.68
C GLY A 547 15.93 -31.87 -6.44
N SER A 548 16.56 -31.09 -5.55
CA SER A 548 15.99 -30.71 -4.24
C SER A 548 15.00 -29.54 -4.29
N LEU A 549 14.90 -28.82 -5.41
CA LEU A 549 13.85 -27.82 -5.63
C LEU A 549 12.58 -28.44 -6.22
N VAL A 550 12.69 -29.60 -6.85
CA VAL A 550 11.58 -30.25 -7.57
C VAL A 550 10.61 -30.90 -6.58
N ASP A 551 9.38 -30.40 -6.55
CA ASP A 551 8.28 -30.95 -5.75
C ASP A 551 7.54 -32.03 -6.54
N ARG A 552 7.21 -31.76 -7.81
CA ARG A 552 6.48 -32.68 -8.69
C ARG A 552 6.85 -32.46 -10.16
N VAL A 553 6.74 -33.51 -10.96
CA VAL A 553 6.90 -33.46 -12.43
C VAL A 553 5.63 -34.00 -13.08
N ASP A 554 4.97 -33.17 -13.87
CA ASP A 554 3.76 -33.52 -14.63
C ASP A 554 4.09 -33.52 -16.13
N ARG A 555 3.71 -34.57 -16.86
CA ARG A 555 4.00 -34.72 -18.30
C ARG A 555 2.73 -34.56 -19.11
N HIS A 556 2.73 -33.63 -20.07
CA HIS A 556 1.57 -33.27 -20.89
C HIS A 556 1.95 -33.23 -22.38
N GLY A 557 1.84 -34.38 -23.08
CA GLY A 557 2.27 -34.48 -24.48
C GLY A 557 3.78 -34.28 -24.62
N ASP A 558 4.19 -33.31 -25.45
CA ASP A 558 5.60 -32.95 -25.67
C ASP A 558 6.14 -31.92 -24.64
N ALA A 559 5.27 -31.37 -23.76
CA ALA A 559 5.66 -30.43 -22.72
C ALA A 559 5.76 -31.12 -21.35
N VAL A 560 6.71 -30.67 -20.52
CA VAL A 560 6.89 -31.16 -19.14
C VAL A 560 6.79 -30.00 -18.16
N ASP A 561 5.87 -30.09 -17.21
CA ASP A 561 5.72 -29.13 -16.12
C ASP A 561 6.46 -29.61 -14.88
N VAL A 562 7.40 -28.81 -14.40
CA VAL A 562 8.15 -29.07 -13.16
C VAL A 562 7.70 -28.08 -12.10
N LEU A 563 7.05 -28.57 -11.05
CA LEU A 563 6.54 -27.75 -9.96
C LEU A 563 7.60 -27.59 -8.87
N VAL A 564 7.85 -26.35 -8.49
CA VAL A 564 8.80 -25.94 -7.46
C VAL A 564 8.03 -25.14 -6.42
N ARG A 565 7.81 -25.71 -5.23
CA ARG A 565 7.23 -24.99 -4.10
C ARG A 565 8.33 -24.24 -3.35
N LEU A 566 8.26 -22.92 -3.32
CA LEU A 566 9.18 -22.00 -2.64
C LEU A 566 8.53 -21.46 -1.37
N ASP A 567 9.18 -21.60 -0.22
CA ASP A 567 8.65 -21.23 1.09
C ASP A 567 9.51 -20.14 1.73
N PRO A 568 9.03 -18.89 1.83
CA PRO A 568 9.80 -17.77 2.37
C PRO A 568 10.10 -17.88 3.88
N SER A 569 9.43 -18.80 4.59
CA SER A 569 9.63 -19.02 6.03
C SER A 569 10.73 -20.05 6.32
N SER A 570 11.03 -20.95 5.38
CA SER A 570 12.02 -22.01 5.55
C SER A 570 13.20 -21.93 4.58
N ASP A 571 12.98 -21.52 3.34
CA ASP A 571 14.03 -21.55 2.31
C ASP A 571 15.10 -20.51 2.59
N ARG A 572 16.35 -20.97 2.80
CA ARG A 572 17.44 -20.09 3.20
C ARG A 572 17.73 -19.02 2.15
N PHE A 573 17.65 -19.34 0.86
CA PHE A 573 17.81 -18.35 -0.21
C PHE A 573 16.75 -17.24 -0.18
N LEU A 574 15.57 -17.45 0.42
CA LEU A 574 14.55 -16.40 0.60
C LEU A 574 14.69 -15.67 1.94
N LEU A 575 15.08 -16.40 3.00
CA LEU A 575 15.38 -15.80 4.29
C LEU A 575 16.57 -14.84 4.23
N GLU A 576 17.56 -15.16 3.39
CA GLU A 576 18.83 -14.44 3.25
C GLU A 576 18.89 -13.53 2.02
N HIS A 577 17.83 -13.36 1.25
CA HIS A 577 17.79 -12.38 0.15
C HIS A 577 16.52 -11.56 0.24
N ARG A 578 16.63 -10.38 0.85
CA ARG A 578 15.48 -9.55 1.26
C ARG A 578 15.57 -8.14 0.69
N LEU A 579 14.55 -7.73 -0.06
CA LEU A 579 14.37 -6.36 -0.52
C LEU A 579 13.40 -5.64 0.43
N HIS A 580 13.86 -4.58 1.08
CA HIS A 580 13.11 -3.83 2.10
C HIS A 580 12.49 -4.74 3.18
N GLY A 581 13.26 -5.74 3.63
CA GLY A 581 12.84 -6.72 4.63
C GLY A 581 11.96 -7.86 4.10
N ARG A 582 11.47 -7.80 2.86
CA ARG A 582 10.62 -8.82 2.25
C ARG A 582 11.45 -9.82 1.44
N PRO A 583 11.14 -11.13 1.50
CA PRO A 583 11.82 -12.12 0.67
C PRO A 583 11.56 -11.86 -0.83
N LEU A 584 12.64 -11.89 -1.59
CA LEU A 584 12.65 -11.71 -3.04
C LEU A 584 13.46 -12.86 -3.64
N LEU A 585 12.91 -13.56 -4.64
CA LEU A 585 13.68 -14.61 -5.33
C LEU A 585 14.88 -13.99 -6.07
N PRO A 586 16.13 -14.36 -5.73
CA PRO A 586 17.31 -13.90 -6.46
C PRO A 586 17.27 -14.36 -7.92
N ALA A 587 17.76 -13.55 -8.86
CA ALA A 587 17.85 -13.92 -10.27
C ALA A 587 18.61 -15.24 -10.49
N VAL A 588 19.66 -15.47 -9.69
CA VAL A 588 20.47 -16.71 -9.72
C VAL A 588 19.68 -17.96 -9.31
N MET A 589 18.63 -17.83 -8.51
CA MET A 589 17.74 -18.94 -8.18
C MET A 589 16.78 -19.25 -9.34
N GLY A 590 16.41 -18.25 -10.15
CA GLY A 590 15.70 -18.49 -11.41
C GLY A 590 16.51 -19.36 -12.38
N LEU A 591 17.82 -19.11 -12.51
CA LEU A 591 18.73 -19.96 -13.30
C LEU A 591 18.79 -21.39 -12.76
N GLU A 592 18.86 -21.56 -11.44
CA GLU A 592 18.88 -22.89 -10.82
C GLU A 592 17.55 -23.65 -11.01
N ILE A 593 16.41 -22.96 -10.95
CA ILE A 593 15.11 -23.55 -11.29
C ILE A 593 15.07 -23.98 -12.76
N VAL A 594 15.59 -23.16 -13.69
CA VAL A 594 15.74 -23.53 -15.10
C VAL A 594 16.58 -24.80 -15.25
N ALA A 595 17.72 -24.88 -14.55
CA ALA A 595 18.62 -26.02 -14.63
C ALA A 595 18.00 -27.32 -14.10
N GLN A 596 17.34 -27.28 -12.93
CA GLN A 596 16.67 -28.47 -12.37
C GLN A 596 15.45 -28.86 -13.18
N ALA A 597 14.67 -27.90 -13.70
CA ALA A 597 13.52 -28.22 -14.56
C ALA A 597 13.93 -28.92 -15.86
N ALA A 598 14.99 -28.42 -16.51
CA ALA A 598 15.55 -29.04 -17.71
C ALA A 598 15.99 -30.49 -17.46
N ARG A 599 16.67 -30.76 -16.35
CA ARG A 599 17.08 -32.13 -15.96
C ARG A 599 15.88 -33.01 -15.58
N ALA A 600 14.94 -32.46 -14.81
CA ALA A 600 13.74 -33.16 -14.38
C ALA A 600 12.81 -33.54 -15.53
N SER A 601 12.87 -32.79 -16.65
CA SER A 601 12.15 -33.13 -17.88
C SER A 601 12.66 -34.43 -18.53
N GLY A 602 13.91 -34.83 -18.27
CA GLY A 602 14.59 -35.92 -18.95
C GLY A 602 15.21 -35.53 -20.30
N GLY A 603 15.13 -34.26 -20.71
CA GLY A 603 15.72 -33.78 -21.96
C GLY A 603 17.24 -33.56 -21.92
N CYS A 604 17.85 -33.50 -20.73
CA CYS A 604 19.30 -33.46 -20.56
C CYS A 604 19.74 -34.02 -19.20
N ASP A 605 20.87 -34.74 -19.15
CA ASP A 605 21.41 -35.27 -17.88
C ASP A 605 22.05 -34.18 -17.00
N ARG A 606 22.62 -33.16 -17.65
CA ARG A 606 23.25 -31.99 -17.05
C ARG A 606 22.94 -30.76 -17.87
N VAL A 607 23.01 -29.58 -17.26
CA VAL A 607 22.96 -28.29 -17.96
C VAL A 607 24.35 -27.71 -17.98
N ALA A 608 24.91 -27.53 -19.18
CA ALA A 608 26.22 -26.95 -19.40
C ALA A 608 26.14 -25.44 -19.69
N GLU A 609 25.07 -25.00 -20.35
CA GLU A 609 24.85 -23.58 -20.64
C GLU A 609 23.37 -23.20 -20.43
N ILE A 610 23.12 -21.93 -20.09
CA ILE A 610 21.80 -21.31 -20.10
C ILE A 610 21.87 -20.07 -20.99
N HIS A 611 21.06 -20.03 -22.05
CA HIS A 611 20.99 -18.92 -23.00
C HIS A 611 19.76 -18.04 -22.73
N ASP A 612 19.88 -16.77 -23.09
CA ASP A 612 18.82 -15.77 -23.07
C ASP A 612 17.96 -15.80 -21.80
N PHE A 613 18.63 -15.89 -20.65
CA PHE A 613 17.95 -15.83 -19.37
C PHE A 613 17.43 -14.41 -19.16
N VAL A 614 16.13 -14.27 -18.94
CA VAL A 614 15.48 -12.97 -18.71
C VAL A 614 14.66 -13.04 -17.45
N VAL A 615 14.84 -12.07 -16.57
CA VAL A 615 13.95 -11.79 -15.44
C VAL A 615 12.86 -10.88 -15.96
N GLU A 616 11.71 -11.46 -16.30
CA GLU A 616 10.56 -10.74 -16.82
C GLU A 616 9.89 -9.93 -15.71
N ARG A 617 9.77 -10.53 -14.52
CA ARG A 617 9.11 -9.93 -13.35
C ARG A 617 9.76 -10.45 -12.07
N PRO A 618 9.96 -9.60 -11.06
CA PRO A 618 10.41 -10.07 -9.75
C PRO A 618 9.39 -11.06 -9.16
N LEU A 619 9.89 -12.09 -8.47
CA LEU A 619 9.06 -13.03 -7.73
C LEU A 619 9.18 -12.72 -6.23
N GLU A 620 8.23 -11.94 -5.73
CA GLU A 620 8.19 -11.48 -4.33
C GLU A 620 7.33 -12.37 -3.43
N PHE A 621 7.56 -12.28 -2.12
CA PHE A 621 6.78 -12.98 -1.09
C PHE A 621 6.27 -11.98 -0.03
N PRO A 622 5.13 -11.31 -0.28
CA PRO A 622 4.54 -10.25 0.55
C PRO A 622 3.89 -10.72 1.85
N GLU A 623 3.40 -11.96 1.86
CA GLU A 623 2.88 -12.71 3.01
C GLU A 623 3.83 -13.91 3.17
N ALA A 624 4.04 -14.45 4.38
CA ALA A 624 4.99 -15.56 4.61
C ALA A 624 4.55 -16.90 3.98
N ASP A 625 3.74 -16.84 2.92
CA ASP A 625 3.12 -17.94 2.22
C ASP A 625 4.07 -18.54 1.18
N ALA A 626 4.10 -19.87 1.16
CA ALA A 626 4.78 -20.61 0.11
C ALA A 626 4.10 -20.39 -1.25
N ARG A 627 4.90 -20.20 -2.30
CA ARG A 627 4.44 -20.04 -3.68
C ARG A 627 4.93 -21.20 -4.53
N VAL A 628 4.08 -21.65 -5.45
CA VAL A 628 4.46 -22.67 -6.44
C VAL A 628 4.86 -21.97 -7.74
N VAL A 629 6.05 -22.29 -8.22
CA VAL A 629 6.53 -21.96 -9.56
C VAL A 629 6.34 -23.20 -10.43
N ARG A 630 5.56 -23.09 -11.51
CA ARG A 630 5.46 -24.09 -12.57
C ARG A 630 6.49 -23.75 -13.65
N ALA A 631 7.58 -24.51 -13.70
CA ALA A 631 8.56 -24.41 -14.77
C ALA A 631 8.10 -25.27 -15.95
N GLU A 632 7.57 -24.63 -16.97
CA GLU A 632 7.15 -25.28 -18.21
C GLU A 632 8.36 -25.51 -19.12
N VAL A 633 8.66 -26.77 -19.42
CA VAL A 633 9.79 -27.18 -20.26
C VAL A 633 9.27 -27.60 -21.63
N GLN A 634 9.79 -26.96 -22.67
CA GLN A 634 9.46 -27.24 -24.06
C GLN A 634 10.72 -27.63 -24.85
N PRO A 635 10.64 -28.62 -25.76
CA PRO A 635 11.74 -28.97 -26.63
C PRO A 635 11.98 -27.84 -27.66
N GLY A 636 13.25 -27.47 -27.82
CA GLY A 636 13.73 -26.55 -28.87
C GLY A 636 14.79 -27.20 -29.75
N ASP A 637 15.32 -26.43 -30.70
CA ASP A 637 16.39 -26.90 -31.58
C ASP A 637 17.73 -26.91 -30.84
N GLY A 638 18.12 -28.07 -30.31
CA GLY A 638 19.36 -28.26 -29.55
C GLY A 638 19.36 -27.68 -28.13
N ALA A 639 18.24 -27.12 -27.65
CA ALA A 639 18.07 -26.56 -26.31
C ALA A 639 16.69 -26.88 -25.72
N LEU A 640 16.55 -26.77 -24.40
CA LEU A 640 15.28 -26.89 -23.69
C LEU A 640 14.83 -25.51 -23.22
N ARG A 641 13.72 -25.02 -23.76
CA ARG A 641 13.16 -23.74 -23.34
C ARG A 641 12.39 -23.93 -22.04
N VAL A 642 12.71 -23.12 -21.03
CA VAL A 642 12.05 -23.15 -19.72
C VAL A 642 11.39 -21.81 -19.43
N LEU A 643 10.09 -21.85 -19.10
CA LEU A 643 9.32 -20.69 -18.68
C LEU A 643 8.89 -20.88 -17.21
N GLY A 644 9.32 -19.96 -16.34
CA GLY A 644 8.97 -19.97 -14.92
C GLY A 644 7.65 -19.24 -14.69
N HIS A 645 6.56 -20.00 -14.58
CA HIS A 645 5.23 -19.48 -14.31
C HIS A 645 4.97 -19.45 -12.80
N ALA A 646 4.42 -18.36 -12.29
CA ALA A 646 3.85 -18.35 -10.95
C ALA A 646 2.60 -17.49 -10.92
N ARG A 647 1.68 -17.84 -10.02
CA ARG A 647 0.49 -17.03 -9.80
C ARG A 647 0.91 -15.68 -9.23
N PRO A 648 0.40 -14.56 -9.76
CA PRO A 648 0.74 -13.25 -9.23
C PRO A 648 0.36 -13.15 -7.76
N VAL A 649 1.16 -12.43 -6.96
CA VAL A 649 0.78 -12.14 -5.58
C VAL A 649 -0.41 -11.18 -5.52
N SER A 650 -0.48 -10.28 -6.51
CA SER A 650 -1.56 -9.34 -6.72
C SER A 650 -2.02 -9.41 -8.19
N GLY A 651 -3.28 -9.74 -8.42
CA GLY A 651 -3.82 -9.93 -9.77
C GLY A 651 -5.23 -10.49 -9.75
N LEU A 652 -6.02 -10.16 -10.77
CA LEU A 652 -7.46 -10.40 -10.87
C LEU A 652 -7.85 -11.84 -11.18
N ASP A 653 -6.88 -12.61 -11.65
CA ASP A 653 -7.10 -14.01 -11.95
C ASP A 653 -5.98 -14.83 -11.32
N ARG A 654 -6.25 -15.36 -10.12
CA ARG A 654 -5.39 -16.34 -9.45
C ARG A 654 -5.35 -17.67 -10.23
N THR A 655 -6.12 -17.83 -11.31
CA THR A 655 -6.01 -18.94 -12.25
C THR A 655 -4.98 -18.67 -13.36
N VAL A 656 -4.63 -17.41 -13.63
CA VAL A 656 -3.62 -17.04 -14.64
C VAL A 656 -2.24 -16.98 -13.99
N GLU A 657 -1.28 -17.66 -14.60
CA GLU A 657 0.11 -17.62 -14.17
C GLU A 657 0.91 -16.64 -15.04
N TRP A 658 1.75 -15.82 -14.41
CA TRP A 658 2.67 -14.93 -15.13
C TRP A 658 4.01 -15.60 -15.32
N VAL A 659 4.65 -15.30 -16.46
CA VAL A 659 6.06 -15.62 -16.66
C VAL A 659 6.88 -14.63 -15.83
N HIS A 660 7.62 -15.16 -14.86
CA HIS A 660 8.54 -14.40 -14.01
C HIS A 660 9.97 -14.44 -14.54
N PHE A 661 10.37 -15.57 -15.12
CA PHE A 661 11.65 -15.71 -15.81
C PHE A 661 11.54 -16.70 -16.96
N ARG A 662 12.47 -16.60 -17.90
CA ARG A 662 12.68 -17.60 -18.95
C ARG A 662 14.16 -17.83 -19.18
N GLY A 663 14.50 -18.97 -19.77
CA GLY A 663 15.84 -19.25 -20.28
C GLY A 663 15.87 -20.54 -21.09
N GLU A 664 16.95 -20.76 -21.83
CA GLU A 664 17.14 -21.94 -22.67
C GLU A 664 18.31 -22.77 -22.13
N ALA A 665 18.02 -23.97 -21.63
CA ALA A 665 19.02 -24.86 -21.05
C ALA A 665 19.62 -25.78 -22.12
N VAL A 666 20.95 -25.84 -22.18
CA VAL A 666 21.70 -26.64 -23.15
C VAL A 666 22.55 -27.68 -22.42
N GLY A 667 22.44 -28.95 -22.83
CA GLY A 667 23.12 -30.05 -22.15
C GLY A 667 24.62 -30.17 -22.43
N THR A 668 25.07 -29.63 -23.56
CA THR A 668 26.46 -29.66 -24.02
C THR A 668 26.96 -28.25 -24.28
N SER A 669 28.16 -27.95 -23.77
CA SER A 669 28.84 -26.69 -24.05
C SER A 669 29.43 -26.73 -25.46
N SER A 670 29.24 -25.69 -26.27
CA SER A 670 29.82 -25.64 -27.61
C SER A 670 31.30 -25.26 -27.60
N GLU A 671 31.74 -24.54 -26.55
CA GLU A 671 33.09 -24.00 -26.42
C GLU A 671 33.59 -24.06 -24.97
N PRO A 672 34.88 -24.34 -24.73
CA PRO A 672 35.46 -24.28 -23.38
C PRO A 672 35.51 -22.84 -22.84
N ILE A 673 35.39 -22.69 -21.53
CA ILE A 673 35.56 -21.40 -20.85
C ILE A 673 37.06 -21.09 -20.75
N ALA A 674 37.48 -19.94 -21.26
CA ALA A 674 38.85 -19.47 -21.14
C ALA A 674 39.17 -19.14 -19.68
N ALA A 675 39.89 -20.02 -18.99
CA ALA A 675 40.08 -20.01 -17.52
C ALA A 675 41.21 -19.08 -17.02
N SER A 676 41.50 -17.99 -17.72
CA SER A 676 42.63 -17.12 -17.42
C SER A 676 42.17 -15.83 -16.74
N VAL A 677 42.18 -15.81 -15.40
CA VAL A 677 42.01 -14.57 -14.61
C VAL A 677 43.40 -14.11 -14.15
N SER A 678 43.87 -13.00 -14.73
CA SER A 678 45.12 -12.37 -14.29
C SER A 678 44.99 -11.82 -12.88
N ASP A 679 46.10 -11.58 -12.21
CA ASP A 679 46.09 -10.81 -10.96
C ASP A 679 45.78 -9.32 -11.25
N PRO A 680 45.15 -8.60 -10.31
CA PRO A 680 44.93 -7.18 -10.46
C PRO A 680 46.26 -6.41 -10.37
N PRO A 681 46.35 -5.22 -10.99
CA PRO A 681 47.55 -4.39 -10.96
C PRO A 681 47.87 -3.82 -9.57
N PHE A 682 46.89 -3.79 -8.67
CA PHE A 682 47.02 -3.32 -7.29
C PHE A 682 46.27 -4.24 -6.32
N PRO A 683 46.55 -4.14 -5.00
CA PRO A 683 45.85 -4.93 -3.99
C PRO A 683 44.33 -4.75 -4.01
N PHE A 684 43.62 -5.79 -3.60
CA PHE A 684 42.16 -5.75 -3.44
C PHE A 684 41.73 -4.85 -2.28
N ASN A 685 40.53 -4.29 -2.41
CA ASN A 685 39.79 -3.65 -1.31
C ASN A 685 38.79 -4.64 -0.70
N PRO A 686 38.62 -4.67 0.62
CA PRO A 686 37.65 -5.54 1.26
C PRO A 686 36.21 -5.11 0.93
N MET A 687 35.34 -6.09 0.66
CA MET A 687 33.90 -5.89 0.46
C MET A 687 33.18 -5.78 1.81
N ILE A 688 32.32 -4.77 1.95
CA ILE A 688 31.48 -4.58 3.14
C ILE A 688 30.01 -4.61 2.69
N TYR A 689 29.27 -5.62 3.15
CA TYR A 689 27.82 -5.66 3.01
C TYR A 689 27.18 -4.84 4.11
N GLN A 690 26.28 -3.94 3.75
CA GLN A 690 25.50 -3.14 4.70
C GLN A 690 24.26 -3.92 5.14
N ASP A 691 24.02 -4.03 6.45
CA ASP A 691 22.88 -4.76 7.01
C ASP A 691 21.56 -3.95 6.89
N ASP A 692 21.65 -2.64 6.63
CA ASP A 692 20.54 -1.70 6.47
C ASP A 692 20.30 -1.27 5.01
N ALA A 693 20.98 -1.88 4.05
CA ALA A 693 20.73 -1.62 2.63
C ALA A 693 19.31 -2.02 2.22
N PRO A 694 18.72 -1.37 1.20
CA PRO A 694 17.47 -1.80 0.59
C PRO A 694 17.45 -3.30 0.25
N LEU A 695 18.54 -3.83 -0.33
CA LEU A 695 18.69 -5.26 -0.60
C LEU A 695 19.70 -5.86 0.38
N VAL A 696 19.19 -6.68 1.31
CA VAL A 696 19.98 -7.36 2.35
C VAL A 696 20.32 -8.77 1.89
N HIS A 697 21.62 -9.07 1.88
CA HIS A 697 22.16 -10.40 1.65
C HIS A 697 22.55 -11.02 3.00
N GLY A 698 22.03 -12.19 3.33
CA GLY A 698 22.40 -12.96 4.50
C GLY A 698 23.74 -13.68 4.32
N PRO A 699 24.23 -14.37 5.36
CA PRO A 699 25.60 -14.89 5.41
C PRO A 699 26.01 -15.77 4.21
N SER A 700 25.08 -16.53 3.65
CA SER A 700 25.34 -17.47 2.54
C SER A 700 25.54 -16.75 1.21
N PHE A 701 24.88 -15.61 0.98
CA PHE A 701 25.04 -14.80 -0.23
C PHE A 701 26.22 -13.80 -0.16
N ARG A 702 26.84 -13.61 1.01
CA ARG A 702 28.02 -12.73 1.17
C ARG A 702 29.31 -13.39 0.67
N SER A 703 29.32 -13.92 -0.55
CA SER A 703 30.44 -14.66 -1.11
C SER A 703 31.59 -13.74 -1.56
N LEU A 704 31.29 -12.57 -2.12
CA LEU A 704 32.29 -11.56 -2.49
C LEU A 704 33.00 -11.02 -1.24
N LYS A 705 34.30 -11.25 -1.14
CA LYS A 705 35.14 -10.82 0.00
C LYS A 705 35.99 -9.61 -0.32
N ASP A 706 36.47 -9.52 -1.54
CA ASP A 706 37.31 -8.40 -1.96
C ASP A 706 37.11 -8.05 -3.42
N LEU A 707 37.33 -6.78 -3.76
CA LEU A 707 37.21 -6.25 -5.11
C LEU A 707 38.36 -5.28 -5.44
N TYR A 708 38.79 -5.31 -6.70
CA TYR A 708 39.58 -4.25 -7.31
C TYR A 708 38.88 -3.84 -8.60
N LEU A 709 38.59 -2.55 -8.77
CA LEU A 709 37.84 -2.04 -9.92
C LEU A 709 38.61 -0.91 -10.60
N ASP A 710 38.53 -0.86 -11.93
CA ASP A 710 39.08 0.19 -12.77
C ASP A 710 38.16 0.48 -13.97
N ARG A 711 38.59 1.32 -14.92
CA ARG A 711 37.75 1.66 -16.09
C ARG A 711 37.53 0.52 -17.08
N SER A 712 38.34 -0.54 -17.04
CA SER A 712 38.21 -1.72 -17.91
C SER A 712 37.28 -2.78 -17.32
N GLY A 713 36.92 -2.66 -16.04
CA GLY A 713 36.12 -3.63 -15.31
C GLY A 713 36.71 -3.87 -13.92
N GLY A 714 36.78 -5.12 -13.48
CA GLY A 714 37.29 -5.42 -12.16
C GLY A 714 37.75 -6.85 -11.93
N TRP A 715 38.21 -7.09 -10.72
CA TRP A 715 38.58 -8.38 -10.17
C TRP A 715 37.85 -8.58 -8.86
N GLY A 716 37.35 -9.79 -8.64
CA GLY A 716 36.67 -10.16 -7.39
C GLY A 716 37.32 -11.39 -6.76
N ARG A 717 37.43 -11.40 -5.44
CA ARG A 717 37.69 -12.61 -4.65
C ARG A 717 36.39 -13.07 -4.01
N LEU A 718 35.93 -14.26 -4.37
CA LEU A 718 34.71 -14.85 -3.85
C LEU A 718 35.05 -16.10 -3.06
N VAL A 719 34.36 -16.36 -1.96
CA VAL A 719 34.56 -17.58 -1.17
C VAL A 719 33.27 -18.37 -1.18
N ALA A 720 33.34 -19.61 -1.68
CA ALA A 720 32.22 -20.52 -1.64
C ALA A 720 31.83 -20.85 -0.19
N PRO A 721 30.54 -21.01 0.14
CA PRO A 721 30.12 -21.34 1.49
C PRO A 721 30.73 -22.67 1.97
N ARG A 722 31.05 -22.78 3.28
CA ARG A 722 31.68 -23.97 3.88
C ARG A 722 30.72 -25.14 4.16
N GLY A 723 29.45 -25.02 3.79
CA GLY A 723 28.41 -26.03 3.99
C GLY A 723 27.35 -25.95 2.89
N GLU A 724 26.15 -26.46 3.17
CA GLU A 724 25.05 -26.47 2.20
C GLU A 724 24.51 -25.07 1.84
N GLY A 725 24.99 -24.01 2.50
CA GLY A 725 24.77 -22.63 2.09
C GLY A 725 23.31 -22.28 1.94
N VAL A 726 22.96 -21.71 0.78
CA VAL A 726 21.58 -21.30 0.50
C VAL A 726 20.63 -22.47 0.21
N SER A 727 21.16 -23.67 -0.01
CA SER A 727 20.35 -24.86 -0.30
C SER A 727 19.64 -25.44 0.92
N LEU A 728 19.98 -25.01 2.14
CA LEU A 728 19.25 -25.43 3.35
C LEU A 728 17.81 -24.88 3.37
N PRO A 729 16.83 -25.65 3.89
CA PRO A 729 16.96 -27.00 4.46
C PRO A 729 16.86 -28.14 3.42
N ARG A 730 16.82 -27.82 2.12
CA ARG A 730 16.55 -28.77 1.03
C ARG A 730 17.75 -29.65 0.67
N GLY A 731 18.96 -29.16 0.93
CA GLY A 731 20.23 -29.77 0.56
C GLY A 731 20.57 -29.58 -0.92
N THR A 732 21.77 -30.02 -1.30
CA THR A 732 22.43 -29.68 -2.58
C THR A 732 22.10 -30.61 -3.75
N ARG A 733 21.16 -31.56 -3.59
CA ARG A 733 20.83 -32.56 -4.61
C ARG A 733 20.31 -31.88 -5.88
N GLY A 734 20.91 -32.20 -7.03
CA GLY A 734 20.50 -31.63 -8.31
C GLY A 734 21.07 -30.24 -8.62
N TRP A 735 21.76 -29.61 -7.67
CA TRP A 735 22.25 -28.24 -7.84
C TRP A 735 23.33 -28.13 -8.90
N THR A 736 23.13 -27.22 -9.86
CA THR A 736 23.99 -27.08 -11.04
C THR A 736 24.68 -25.72 -11.06
N VAL A 737 23.93 -24.66 -10.80
CA VAL A 737 24.42 -23.29 -10.74
C VAL A 737 25.11 -23.05 -9.38
N PRO A 738 26.34 -22.53 -9.34
CA PRO A 738 26.97 -22.10 -8.09
C PRO A 738 26.40 -20.73 -7.67
N VAL A 739 25.13 -20.74 -7.23
CA VAL A 739 24.32 -19.51 -7.08
C VAL A 739 24.95 -18.50 -6.13
N GLU A 740 25.61 -18.92 -5.05
CA GLU A 740 26.23 -18.00 -4.09
C GLU A 740 27.41 -17.25 -4.70
N ILE A 741 28.21 -17.93 -5.52
CA ILE A 741 29.32 -17.31 -6.27
C ILE A 741 28.76 -16.38 -7.33
N LEU A 742 27.77 -16.84 -8.08
CA LEU A 742 27.17 -16.04 -9.15
C LEU A 742 26.51 -14.77 -8.61
N ASP A 743 25.80 -14.85 -7.48
CA ASP A 743 25.18 -13.68 -6.85
C ASP A 743 26.23 -12.67 -6.38
N GLY A 744 27.34 -13.14 -5.79
CA GLY A 744 28.48 -12.29 -5.45
C GLY A 744 29.12 -11.62 -6.67
N CYS A 745 29.08 -12.25 -7.85
CA CYS A 745 29.47 -11.61 -9.11
C CYS A 745 28.49 -10.51 -9.51
N LEU A 746 27.18 -10.71 -9.36
CA LEU A 746 26.18 -9.68 -9.61
C LEU A 746 26.38 -8.47 -8.68
N VAL A 747 26.67 -8.72 -7.40
CA VAL A 747 27.02 -7.68 -6.43
C VAL A 747 28.29 -6.92 -6.86
N ALA A 748 29.31 -7.60 -7.36
CA ALA A 748 30.52 -6.95 -7.87
C ALA A 748 30.22 -5.99 -9.04
N CYS A 749 29.34 -6.39 -9.97
CA CYS A 749 28.87 -5.54 -11.06
C CYS A 749 28.07 -4.33 -10.54
N ALA A 750 27.16 -4.54 -9.58
CA ALA A 750 26.39 -3.44 -8.99
C ALA A 750 27.29 -2.43 -8.25
N VAL A 751 28.31 -2.90 -7.51
CA VAL A 751 29.30 -2.04 -6.85
C VAL A 751 30.13 -1.28 -7.87
N TYR A 752 30.47 -1.90 -9.01
CA TYR A 752 31.11 -1.20 -10.13
C TYR A 752 30.28 -0.02 -10.60
N SER A 753 29.00 -0.25 -10.92
CA SER A 753 28.09 0.80 -11.39
C SER A 753 27.96 1.93 -10.36
N TYR A 754 27.91 1.59 -9.08
CA TYR A 754 27.79 2.56 -8.01
C TYR A 754 29.06 3.42 -7.86
N LEU A 755 30.24 2.80 -7.83
CA LEU A 755 31.50 3.52 -7.57
C LEU A 755 32.05 4.23 -8.80
N LEU A 756 31.95 3.61 -9.98
CA LEU A 756 32.63 4.08 -11.19
C LEU A 756 31.69 4.65 -12.25
N CYS A 757 30.37 4.47 -12.12
CA CYS A 757 29.38 4.93 -13.10
C CYS A 757 28.39 5.97 -12.54
N GLY A 758 28.79 6.72 -11.51
CA GLY A 758 28.02 7.86 -11.02
C GLY A 758 26.92 7.49 -10.03
N ARG A 759 27.21 6.57 -9.08
CA ARG A 759 26.27 6.13 -8.02
C ARG A 759 24.98 5.52 -8.56
N ARG A 760 25.05 4.89 -9.74
CA ARG A 760 23.92 4.15 -10.30
C ARG A 760 23.62 2.95 -9.44
N VAL A 761 22.36 2.80 -9.08
CA VAL A 761 21.82 1.58 -8.51
C VAL A 761 21.24 0.79 -9.68
N GLU A 762 21.67 -0.44 -9.87
CA GLU A 762 21.25 -1.25 -11.02
C GLU A 762 20.82 -2.65 -10.59
N ILE A 763 19.93 -3.28 -11.35
CA ILE A 763 19.37 -4.62 -11.07
C ILE A 763 19.47 -5.55 -12.29
N PRO A 764 19.69 -6.87 -12.09
CA PRO A 764 19.84 -7.82 -13.20
C PRO A 764 18.50 -8.08 -13.89
N VAL A 765 18.47 -7.89 -15.21
CA VAL A 765 17.27 -8.12 -16.04
C VAL A 765 17.46 -9.20 -17.10
N ARG A 766 18.71 -9.41 -17.56
CA ARG A 766 19.01 -10.37 -18.62
C ARG A 766 20.45 -10.88 -18.54
N MET A 767 20.67 -12.15 -18.90
CA MET A 767 21.98 -12.75 -19.15
C MET A 767 21.93 -13.45 -20.50
N ALA A 768 22.74 -13.01 -21.47
CA ALA A 768 22.71 -13.57 -22.82
C ALA A 768 23.19 -15.02 -22.83
N ARG A 769 24.28 -15.33 -22.11
CA ARG A 769 24.83 -16.69 -22.02
C ARG A 769 25.49 -16.93 -20.69
N VAL A 770 25.08 -17.97 -19.98
CA VAL A 770 25.70 -18.47 -18.74
C VAL A 770 26.30 -19.84 -19.03
N ARG A 771 27.62 -20.00 -18.89
CA ARG A 771 28.33 -21.26 -19.09
C ARG A 771 28.78 -21.82 -17.75
N LEU A 772 28.49 -23.09 -17.49
CA LEU A 772 28.75 -23.79 -16.23
C LEU A 772 29.79 -24.89 -16.49
N ALA A 773 30.97 -24.74 -15.90
CA ALA A 773 32.08 -25.69 -16.09
C ALA A 773 32.27 -26.62 -14.89
N SER A 774 32.29 -26.08 -13.68
CA SER A 774 32.45 -26.88 -12.46
C SER A 774 31.86 -26.16 -11.24
N ARG A 775 31.65 -26.90 -10.14
CA ARG A 775 31.23 -26.31 -8.86
C ARG A 775 32.46 -26.10 -7.97
N PRO A 776 32.54 -24.96 -7.26
CA PRO A 776 33.61 -24.73 -6.31
C PRO A 776 33.48 -25.68 -5.11
N ALA A 777 34.62 -26.06 -4.51
CA ALA A 777 34.63 -26.80 -3.26
C ALA A 777 34.17 -25.90 -2.10
N ALA A 778 33.68 -26.52 -1.02
CA ALA A 778 33.23 -25.78 0.16
C ALA A 778 34.36 -24.94 0.76
N GLY A 779 34.15 -23.64 0.91
CA GLY A 779 35.19 -22.71 1.38
C GLY A 779 36.27 -22.35 0.34
N GLU A 780 36.14 -22.81 -0.91
CA GLU A 780 37.10 -22.51 -1.96
C GLU A 780 37.12 -21.02 -2.31
N LEU A 781 38.32 -20.46 -2.41
CA LEU A 781 38.55 -19.13 -2.94
C LEU A 781 38.47 -19.16 -4.48
N CYS A 782 37.52 -18.44 -5.04
CA CYS A 782 37.34 -18.21 -6.45
C CYS A 782 37.80 -16.80 -6.83
N ARG A 783 38.34 -16.64 -8.03
CA ARG A 783 38.71 -15.34 -8.61
C ARG A 783 37.81 -15.03 -9.80
N MET A 784 37.29 -13.81 -9.84
CA MET A 784 36.46 -13.29 -10.92
C MET A 784 37.24 -12.24 -11.70
N ARG A 785 37.14 -12.26 -13.03
CA ARG A 785 37.42 -11.11 -13.89
C ARG A 785 36.11 -10.57 -14.43
N LEU A 786 35.81 -9.31 -14.13
CA LEU A 786 34.66 -8.53 -14.59
C LEU A 786 35.09 -7.61 -15.73
N LEU A 787 34.31 -7.53 -16.80
CA LEU A 787 34.54 -6.66 -17.95
C LEU A 787 33.28 -5.83 -18.20
N LEU A 788 33.40 -4.51 -18.25
CA LEU A 788 32.32 -3.63 -18.71
C LEU A 788 32.32 -3.61 -20.24
N GLN A 789 31.23 -4.06 -20.87
CA GLN A 789 31.10 -4.13 -22.32
C GLN A 789 30.44 -2.87 -22.90
N ALA A 790 29.34 -2.44 -22.30
CA ALA A 790 28.58 -1.29 -22.76
C ALA A 790 27.89 -0.58 -21.59
N GLN A 791 27.60 0.70 -21.79
CA GLN A 791 26.85 1.50 -20.84
C GLN A 791 25.97 2.51 -21.58
N SER A 792 24.71 2.60 -21.16
CA SER A 792 23.74 3.60 -21.63
C SER A 792 23.15 4.36 -20.44
N VAL A 793 22.16 5.23 -20.69
CA VAL A 793 21.40 5.87 -19.60
C VAL A 793 20.40 4.92 -18.92
N HIS A 794 20.10 3.78 -19.55
CA HIS A 794 19.08 2.83 -19.08
C HIS A 794 19.66 1.53 -18.53
N GLU A 795 20.86 1.13 -18.94
CA GLU A 795 21.49 -0.12 -18.52
C GLU A 795 23.01 -0.11 -18.68
N SER A 796 23.67 -1.02 -17.96
CA SER A 796 25.08 -1.39 -18.11
C SER A 796 25.20 -2.88 -18.45
N VAL A 797 26.11 -3.23 -19.36
CA VAL A 797 26.31 -4.60 -19.85
C VAL A 797 27.69 -5.11 -19.43
N TYR A 798 27.74 -6.28 -18.82
CA TYR A 798 28.95 -6.90 -18.29
C TYR A 798 29.18 -8.30 -18.83
N ASP A 799 30.45 -8.64 -18.97
CA ASP A 799 30.89 -10.04 -19.06
C ASP A 799 31.75 -10.37 -17.85
N PHE A 800 31.75 -11.63 -17.43
CA PHE A 800 32.71 -12.09 -16.44
C PHE A 800 33.01 -13.57 -16.53
N VAL A 801 34.20 -13.92 -16.05
CA VAL A 801 34.65 -15.31 -15.87
C VAL A 801 35.08 -15.52 -14.43
N VAL A 802 34.75 -16.69 -13.88
CA VAL A 802 35.13 -17.11 -12.54
C VAL A 802 35.98 -18.37 -12.62
N VAL A 803 37.10 -18.37 -11.91
CA VAL A 803 38.03 -19.50 -11.81
C VAL A 803 38.24 -19.91 -10.36
N GLY A 804 38.46 -21.20 -10.14
CA GLY A 804 38.77 -21.78 -8.84
C GLY A 804 40.19 -21.42 -8.37
N SER A 805 40.51 -21.87 -7.17
CA SER A 805 41.83 -21.67 -6.56
C SER A 805 42.95 -22.38 -7.32
N ASP A 806 42.62 -23.47 -8.02
CA ASP A 806 43.49 -24.25 -8.89
C ASP A 806 43.52 -23.74 -10.36
N GLY A 807 42.82 -22.65 -10.65
CA GLY A 807 42.73 -22.07 -11.99
C GLY A 807 41.72 -22.74 -12.93
N ARG A 808 40.95 -23.74 -12.46
CA ARG A 808 39.87 -24.33 -13.27
C ARG A 808 38.74 -23.31 -13.50
N ALA A 809 38.10 -23.34 -14.67
CA ALA A 809 36.90 -22.55 -14.88
C ALA A 809 35.75 -23.06 -14.00
N ILE A 810 35.08 -22.14 -13.29
CA ILE A 810 33.85 -22.40 -12.53
C ILE A 810 32.65 -22.08 -13.43
N LEU A 811 32.57 -20.82 -13.89
CA LEU A 811 31.51 -20.33 -14.76
C LEU A 811 31.96 -19.10 -15.56
N ALA A 812 31.22 -18.78 -16.61
CA ALA A 812 31.31 -17.50 -17.31
C ALA A 812 29.91 -16.97 -17.64
N VAL A 813 29.76 -15.66 -17.63
CA VAL A 813 28.54 -14.96 -18.06
C VAL A 813 28.92 -13.95 -19.12
N GLU A 814 28.22 -14.01 -20.24
CA GLU A 814 28.30 -13.05 -21.34
C GLU A 814 26.98 -12.30 -21.45
N GLY A 815 27.05 -10.98 -21.64
CA GLY A 815 25.90 -10.11 -21.79
C GLY A 815 24.99 -10.10 -20.56
N LEU A 816 25.54 -9.84 -19.36
CA LEU A 816 24.75 -9.49 -18.19
C LEU A 816 24.27 -8.04 -18.34
N HIS A 817 22.97 -7.84 -18.51
CA HIS A 817 22.33 -6.52 -18.51
C HIS A 817 21.84 -6.18 -17.10
N LEU A 818 22.35 -5.07 -16.57
CA LEU A 818 21.86 -4.44 -15.34
C LEU A 818 21.12 -3.15 -15.70
N ALA A 819 19.83 -3.07 -15.38
CA ALA A 819 19.01 -1.88 -15.65
C ALA A 819 19.20 -0.82 -14.56
N VAL A 820 19.36 0.45 -14.96
CA VAL A 820 19.52 1.61 -14.07
C VAL A 820 18.21 1.94 -13.37
N VAL A 821 18.26 1.96 -12.05
CA VAL A 821 17.22 2.52 -11.18
C VAL A 821 17.42 4.04 -11.13
N PRO A 822 16.44 4.86 -11.57
CA PRO A 822 16.58 6.32 -11.58
C PRO A 822 16.92 6.87 -10.19
N ALA A 823 17.98 7.68 -10.09
CA ALA A 823 18.35 8.39 -8.87
C ALA A 823 17.50 9.66 -8.73
N GLU A 824 16.65 9.77 -7.71
CA GLU A 824 16.07 11.07 -7.34
C GLU A 824 17.10 11.90 -6.55
N GLU A 825 17.16 13.19 -6.87
CA GLU A 825 17.92 14.22 -6.16
C GLU A 825 17.63 14.17 -4.66
N THR A 826 18.55 13.58 -3.89
CA THR A 826 18.52 13.63 -2.43
C THR A 826 18.73 15.09 -1.97
N SER A 827 17.66 15.78 -1.60
CA SER A 827 17.68 17.01 -0.80
C SER A 827 16.68 16.96 0.34
#